data_AF-A0A1F9MNF3-F1
#
_entry.id   AF-A0A1F9MNF3-F1
#
_cell.length_a   1.000
_cell.length_b   1.000
_cell.length_c   1.000
_cell.angle_alpha   90.00
_cell.angle_beta   90.00
_cell.angle_gamma   90.00
#
_symmetry.space_group_name_H-M   'P 1'
#
loop_
_entity.id
_entity.type
_entity.pdbx_description
1 polymer ?
#
loop_
_entity_poly.entity_id
_entity_poly.type
_entity_poly.pdbx_seq_one_letter_code
_entity_poly.pdbx_strand_id
1 'polypeptide(L)'
;MITLLKEMPPHKPCILVIDDDPIFLKIMQETFRGKCDVLIAQDGEEGIRLFDETKPDLVMVDLQMPPPDGFVILKHITSVSYIPVVVVSGNTQSEKIIQALRAGAINYYTKPISEIDAFVEVICQLAAAKRRMDFCVALQENLEAQVEERTALYEHKKQCLVKTQDELASQVKLLEKIIAKIPYAVFWKDKEMNFKGANKIFAKLMTGSSDPDGIVGKSVFDLGLPPQTANLLHEQDLKILATGVPETIEILVTDFQGNEVMLESTKSRLENNRGEAEGLVGVCIDITKRKLVEMNLHDRETFLRNQNTQLLATLSDRYKFGEIVGKSQVMQEMYDLILSAAYSHSNVLLRGEQGSGRQYVGKAIWQQSQRKDVGFLYLDCEMSDFEVRRHLFGCCDSLSAETNPDISAGFLILADHGTLYLDNIESLSLKLQSELIDALKNGFVQPVTKKFIKVDVRLICATSETLRNLVIQGLMGQEFLFFIQIIVINVPSLRERKEDIPLLADFFLKKYHPEMAQDLDPIVTKALQDYDWPGNLQEFKNTIQRYASLGKLDFFHSSISGGQLRTDYEPEEWASLSLAVEDLEKTLILKALEKHNWHQSHTASDLGIDRKTLGKKMKGYNLPSKREIKDDRCA
;
A
#
# COMPACT_ATOMS: atom_id res chain seq x y z
N MET A 1 -5.45 -52.45 65.18
CA MET A 1 -5.66 -52.55 66.65
C MET A 1 -4.97 -53.77 67.25
N ILE A 2 -5.28 -55.00 66.81
CA ILE A 2 -4.66 -56.24 67.33
C ILE A 2 -3.14 -56.32 67.06
N THR A 3 -2.66 -55.76 65.96
CA THR A 3 -1.22 -55.73 65.61
C THR A 3 -0.42 -54.69 66.41
N LEU A 4 -1.04 -53.56 66.76
CA LEU A 4 -0.42 -52.47 67.56
C LEU A 4 -0.36 -52.83 69.07
N LEU A 5 -1.28 -53.65 69.56
CA LEU A 5 -1.22 -54.20 70.92
C LEU A 5 -0.01 -55.11 71.16
N LYS A 6 0.63 -55.64 70.09
CA LYS A 6 1.86 -56.43 70.19
C LYS A 6 3.13 -55.58 70.35
N GLU A 7 3.06 -54.29 70.08
CA GLU A 7 4.19 -53.35 70.18
C GLU A 7 4.22 -52.59 71.52
N MET A 8 3.35 -52.95 72.47
CA MET A 8 3.44 -52.39 73.82
C MET A 8 4.83 -52.70 74.40
N PRO A 9 5.58 -51.69 74.87
CA PRO A 9 6.80 -51.98 75.62
C PRO A 9 6.42 -52.83 76.84
N PRO A 10 7.18 -53.89 77.17
CA PRO A 10 6.85 -54.87 78.21
C PRO A 10 7.12 -54.27 79.59
N HIS A 11 6.46 -53.18 79.94
CA HIS A 11 6.56 -52.62 81.28
C HIS A 11 5.53 -53.29 82.18
N LYS A 12 6.03 -53.86 83.27
CA LYS A 12 5.20 -54.49 84.30
C LYS A 12 4.31 -53.44 84.95
N PRO A 13 3.06 -53.79 85.32
CA PRO A 13 2.21 -52.87 86.07
C PRO A 13 2.85 -52.53 87.41
N CYS A 14 2.72 -51.29 87.85
CA CYS A 14 3.22 -50.82 89.14
C CYS A 14 2.08 -50.81 90.17
N ILE A 15 2.21 -51.53 91.27
CA ILE A 15 1.23 -51.57 92.37
C ILE A 15 1.84 -50.90 93.59
N LEU A 16 1.09 -50.03 94.26
CA LEU A 16 1.48 -49.47 95.55
C LEU A 16 0.71 -50.19 96.67
N VAL A 17 1.41 -50.72 97.66
CA VAL A 17 0.81 -51.38 98.85
C VAL A 17 1.12 -50.54 100.08
N ILE A 18 0.08 -50.12 100.79
CA ILE A 18 0.15 -49.25 101.97
C ILE A 18 -0.39 -50.02 103.17
N ASP A 19 0.50 -50.34 104.11
CA ASP A 19 0.21 -51.20 105.25
C ASP A 19 1.20 -50.95 106.39
N ASP A 20 0.73 -50.86 107.63
CA ASP A 20 1.62 -50.70 108.80
C ASP A 20 2.24 -52.04 109.26
N ASP A 21 1.77 -53.18 108.75
CA ASP A 21 2.37 -54.49 109.00
C ASP A 21 3.53 -54.79 108.03
N PRO A 22 4.81 -54.74 108.49
CA PRO A 22 5.96 -55.01 107.64
C PRO A 22 6.01 -56.47 107.14
N ILE A 23 5.36 -57.41 107.83
CA ILE A 23 5.26 -58.80 107.40
C ILE A 23 4.34 -58.88 106.19
N PHE A 24 3.18 -58.24 106.25
CA PHE A 24 2.22 -58.20 105.14
C PHE A 24 2.84 -57.55 103.89
N LEU A 25 3.51 -56.40 104.03
CA LEU A 25 4.21 -55.74 102.93
C LEU A 25 5.23 -56.66 102.25
N LYS A 26 6.04 -57.38 103.04
CA LYS A 26 7.03 -58.32 102.52
C LYS A 26 6.38 -59.51 101.81
N ILE A 27 5.28 -60.04 102.34
CA ILE A 27 4.50 -61.09 101.69
C ILE A 27 3.98 -60.60 100.34
N MET A 28 3.38 -59.40 100.27
CA MET A 28 2.88 -58.84 99.01
C MET A 28 4.00 -58.62 97.99
N GLN A 29 5.15 -58.07 98.40
CA GLN A 29 6.31 -57.93 97.50
C GLN A 29 6.79 -59.25 96.91
N GLU A 30 6.92 -60.31 97.71
CA GLU A 30 7.35 -61.62 97.20
C GLU A 30 6.27 -62.28 96.36
N THR A 31 5.00 -62.12 96.74
CA THR A 31 3.84 -62.72 96.08
C THR A 31 3.63 -62.18 94.65
N PHE A 32 3.85 -60.87 94.45
CA PHE A 32 3.74 -60.22 93.14
C PHE A 32 5.05 -60.22 92.34
N ARG A 33 6.14 -60.75 92.90
CA ARG A 33 7.47 -60.76 92.29
C ARG A 33 7.44 -61.40 90.90
N GLY A 34 8.03 -60.71 89.93
CA GLY A 34 8.08 -61.17 88.55
C GLY A 34 6.82 -60.86 87.73
N LYS A 35 5.66 -60.62 88.37
CA LYS A 35 4.39 -60.30 87.72
C LYS A 35 4.13 -58.78 87.62
N CYS A 36 4.32 -58.06 88.73
CA CYS A 36 4.19 -56.60 88.81
C CYS A 36 5.40 -55.98 89.52
N ASP A 37 5.62 -54.69 89.30
CA ASP A 37 6.52 -53.90 90.13
C ASP A 37 5.74 -53.43 91.36
N VAL A 38 6.27 -53.67 92.57
CA VAL A 38 5.56 -53.36 93.82
C VAL A 38 6.31 -52.28 94.60
N LEU A 39 5.64 -51.17 94.82
CA LEU A 39 6.01 -50.13 95.76
C LEU A 39 5.33 -50.41 97.10
N ILE A 40 6.03 -50.18 98.19
CA ILE A 40 5.49 -50.36 99.55
C ILE A 40 5.58 -49.06 100.32
N ALA A 41 4.61 -48.85 101.20
CA ALA A 41 4.60 -47.75 102.17
C ALA A 41 4.21 -48.30 103.54
N GLN A 42 5.00 -47.98 104.57
CA GLN A 42 4.73 -48.42 105.95
C GLN A 42 3.81 -47.48 106.72
N ASP A 43 3.62 -46.27 106.22
CA ASP A 43 2.74 -45.27 106.79
C ASP A 43 1.98 -44.50 105.69
N GLY A 44 0.94 -43.78 106.11
CA GLY A 44 0.06 -43.10 105.16
C GLY A 44 0.68 -41.87 104.49
N GLU A 45 1.65 -41.21 105.12
CA GLU A 45 2.36 -40.06 104.51
C GLU A 45 3.27 -40.52 103.38
N GLU A 46 4.02 -41.61 103.61
CA GLU A 46 4.80 -42.28 102.58
C GLU A 46 3.92 -42.80 101.44
N GLY A 47 2.76 -43.38 101.76
CA GLY A 47 1.80 -43.87 100.77
C GLY A 47 1.29 -42.78 99.83
N ILE A 48 0.90 -41.62 100.38
CA ILE A 48 0.44 -40.48 99.58
C ILE A 48 1.59 -39.91 98.72
N ARG A 49 2.78 -39.74 99.30
CA ARG A 49 3.96 -39.25 98.56
C ARG A 49 4.31 -40.16 97.39
N LEU A 50 4.40 -41.47 97.62
CA LEU A 50 4.72 -42.44 96.56
C LEU A 50 3.63 -42.47 95.49
N PHE A 51 2.36 -42.34 95.87
CA PHE A 51 1.26 -42.24 94.91
C PHE A 51 1.42 -41.02 93.98
N ASP A 52 1.70 -39.84 94.53
CA ASP A 52 1.85 -38.60 93.77
C ASP A 52 3.08 -38.61 92.86
N GLU A 53 4.20 -39.16 93.34
CA GLU A 53 5.47 -39.21 92.60
C GLU A 53 5.46 -40.26 91.50
N THR A 54 4.94 -41.45 91.78
CA THR A 54 5.12 -42.62 90.89
C THR A 54 3.89 -42.93 90.04
N LYS A 55 2.70 -42.42 90.42
CA LYS A 55 1.42 -42.68 89.77
C LYS A 55 1.21 -44.18 89.46
N PRO A 56 1.04 -45.02 90.48
CA PRO A 56 0.92 -46.46 90.32
C PRO A 56 -0.32 -46.84 89.49
N ASP A 57 -0.28 -48.01 88.85
CA ASP A 57 -1.39 -48.57 88.08
C ASP A 57 -2.53 -49.11 88.99
N LEU A 58 -2.24 -49.40 90.26
CA LEU A 58 -3.20 -49.83 91.29
C LEU A 58 -2.68 -49.52 92.70
N VAL A 59 -3.57 -49.21 93.64
CA VAL A 59 -3.23 -49.02 95.06
C VAL A 59 -3.93 -50.05 95.93
N MET A 60 -3.20 -50.65 96.87
CA MET A 60 -3.72 -51.50 97.94
C MET A 60 -3.53 -50.76 99.26
N VAL A 61 -4.58 -50.66 100.09
CA VAL A 61 -4.52 -49.89 101.35
C VAL A 61 -5.19 -50.64 102.50
N ASP A 62 -4.55 -50.67 103.67
CA ASP A 62 -5.21 -51.07 104.92
C ASP A 62 -5.98 -49.91 105.54
N LEU A 63 -7.19 -50.18 106.05
CA LEU A 63 -8.00 -49.21 106.78
C LEU A 63 -7.58 -49.05 108.24
N GLN A 64 -6.88 -50.02 108.82
CA GLN A 64 -6.46 -50.01 110.21
C GLN A 64 -4.96 -49.75 110.30
N MET A 65 -4.58 -48.48 110.25
CA MET A 65 -3.20 -48.03 110.37
C MET A 65 -3.14 -46.71 111.15
N PRO A 66 -1.98 -46.32 111.71
CA PRO A 66 -1.81 -45.03 112.38
C PRO A 66 -2.19 -43.84 111.47
N PRO A 67 -2.62 -42.70 112.04
CA PRO A 67 -2.99 -41.53 111.26
C PRO A 67 -1.83 -41.03 110.36
N PRO A 68 -2.09 -40.62 109.10
CA PRO A 68 -3.39 -40.63 108.44
C PRO A 68 -3.89 -42.05 108.17
N ASP A 69 -5.14 -42.33 108.56
CA ASP A 69 -5.73 -43.66 108.44
C ASP A 69 -6.05 -44.01 106.97
N GLY A 70 -6.30 -45.29 106.71
CA GLY A 70 -6.57 -45.76 105.35
C GLY A 70 -7.80 -45.16 104.68
N PHE A 71 -8.77 -44.62 105.44
CA PHE A 71 -9.92 -43.92 104.86
C PHE A 71 -9.53 -42.54 104.34
N VAL A 72 -8.64 -41.84 105.02
CA VAL A 72 -8.07 -40.57 104.55
C VAL A 72 -7.30 -40.80 103.25
N ILE A 73 -6.47 -41.85 103.21
CA ILE A 73 -5.67 -42.22 102.03
C ILE A 73 -6.58 -42.61 100.86
N LEU A 74 -7.55 -43.50 101.10
CA LEU A 74 -8.52 -43.93 100.09
C LEU A 74 -9.22 -42.72 99.47
N LYS A 75 -9.79 -41.84 100.30
CA LYS A 75 -10.48 -40.63 99.83
C LYS A 75 -9.57 -39.70 99.05
N HIS A 76 -8.34 -39.50 99.52
CA HIS A 76 -7.36 -38.67 98.83
C HIS A 76 -7.12 -39.20 97.41
N ILE A 77 -6.76 -40.47 97.28
CA ILE A 77 -6.45 -41.10 96.00
C ILE A 77 -7.64 -41.09 95.05
N THR A 78 -8.84 -41.47 95.52
CA THR A 78 -10.04 -41.49 94.69
C THR A 78 -10.55 -40.10 94.31
N SER A 79 -10.16 -39.06 95.06
CA SER A 79 -10.51 -37.67 94.74
C SER A 79 -9.58 -37.02 93.70
N VAL A 80 -8.35 -37.53 93.58
CA VAL A 80 -7.29 -36.96 92.73
C VAL A 80 -7.10 -37.77 91.44
N SER A 81 -7.43 -39.06 91.44
CA SER A 81 -7.22 -39.95 90.29
C SER A 81 -8.26 -41.07 90.19
N TYR A 82 -8.39 -41.65 89.00
CA TYR A 82 -9.20 -42.84 88.71
C TYR A 82 -8.37 -44.14 88.80
N ILE A 83 -7.29 -44.13 89.57
CA ILE A 83 -6.49 -45.34 89.81
C ILE A 83 -7.33 -46.31 90.67
N PRO A 84 -7.41 -47.61 90.31
CA PRO A 84 -8.14 -48.58 91.10
C PRO A 84 -7.52 -48.71 92.51
N VAL A 85 -8.35 -48.54 93.54
CA VAL A 85 -7.95 -48.73 94.94
C VAL A 85 -8.63 -49.98 95.51
N VAL A 86 -7.83 -50.93 95.96
CA VAL A 86 -8.28 -52.15 96.64
C VAL A 86 -8.00 -52.02 98.12
N VAL A 87 -9.02 -52.26 98.94
CA VAL A 87 -8.85 -52.26 100.38
C VAL A 87 -8.50 -53.65 100.87
N VAL A 88 -7.48 -53.77 101.70
CA VAL A 88 -7.09 -55.03 102.34
C VAL A 88 -6.96 -54.82 103.84
N SER A 89 -7.88 -55.36 104.64
CA SER A 89 -7.90 -55.09 106.09
C SER A 89 -8.34 -56.29 106.91
N GLY A 90 -7.93 -56.35 108.18
CA GLY A 90 -8.39 -57.38 109.12
C GLY A 90 -9.82 -57.17 109.63
N ASN A 91 -10.50 -56.07 109.27
CA ASN A 91 -11.86 -55.79 109.73
C ASN A 91 -12.91 -56.58 108.95
N THR A 92 -13.83 -57.24 109.64
CA THR A 92 -14.95 -57.97 109.00
C THR A 92 -16.31 -57.30 109.23
N GLN A 93 -16.35 -56.11 109.84
CA GLN A 93 -17.59 -55.37 110.06
C GLN A 93 -18.16 -54.87 108.73
N SER A 94 -19.38 -55.28 108.41
CA SER A 94 -20.09 -54.91 107.19
C SER A 94 -20.16 -53.38 106.98
N GLU A 95 -20.28 -52.60 108.05
CA GLU A 95 -20.32 -51.13 107.97
C GLU A 95 -19.05 -50.53 107.36
N LYS A 96 -17.86 -51.00 107.78
CA LYS A 96 -16.58 -50.49 107.24
C LYS A 96 -16.34 -50.93 105.80
N ILE A 97 -16.75 -52.16 105.45
CA ILE A 97 -16.68 -52.67 104.08
C ILE A 97 -17.55 -51.80 103.16
N ILE A 98 -18.81 -51.56 103.55
CA ILE A 98 -19.73 -50.71 102.79
C ILE A 98 -19.19 -49.29 102.68
N GLN A 99 -18.61 -48.75 103.75
CA GLN A 99 -18.02 -47.42 103.76
C GLN A 99 -16.83 -47.30 102.81
N ALA A 100 -15.95 -48.31 102.76
CA ALA A 100 -14.80 -48.35 101.85
C ALA A 100 -15.23 -48.39 100.38
N LEU A 101 -16.20 -49.26 100.04
CA LEU A 101 -16.75 -49.33 98.69
C LEU A 101 -17.45 -48.02 98.30
N ARG A 102 -18.22 -47.41 99.21
CA ARG A 102 -18.85 -46.09 99.00
C ARG A 102 -17.84 -44.95 98.84
N ALA A 103 -16.66 -45.08 99.45
CA ALA A 103 -15.57 -44.13 99.32
C ALA A 103 -14.77 -44.30 98.02
N GLY A 104 -15.09 -45.28 97.17
CA GLY A 104 -14.48 -45.46 95.85
C GLY A 104 -13.50 -46.63 95.75
N ALA A 105 -13.39 -47.47 96.79
CA ALA A 105 -12.64 -48.72 96.67
C ALA A 105 -13.33 -49.66 95.66
N ILE A 106 -12.55 -50.23 94.74
CA ILE A 106 -13.07 -51.13 93.72
C ILE A 106 -13.35 -52.54 94.27
N ASN A 107 -12.65 -52.93 95.33
CA ASN A 107 -12.86 -54.19 96.02
C ASN A 107 -12.35 -54.14 97.46
N TYR A 108 -12.78 -55.11 98.27
CA TYR A 108 -12.38 -55.27 99.65
C TYR A 108 -11.96 -56.72 99.92
N TYR A 109 -10.78 -56.92 100.51
CA TYR A 109 -10.29 -58.22 100.93
C TYR A 109 -10.02 -58.23 102.43
N THR A 110 -10.41 -59.33 103.08
CA THR A 110 -10.17 -59.55 104.50
C THR A 110 -8.80 -60.22 104.71
N LYS A 111 -8.00 -59.73 105.66
CA LYS A 111 -6.77 -60.42 106.11
C LYS A 111 -7.11 -61.53 107.12
N PRO A 112 -6.47 -62.71 107.05
CA PRO A 112 -5.55 -63.17 106.02
C PRO A 112 -6.27 -63.54 104.71
N ILE A 113 -5.64 -63.29 103.57
CA ILE A 113 -6.19 -63.61 102.24
C ILE A 113 -6.14 -65.13 102.05
N SER A 114 -7.32 -65.78 101.94
CA SER A 114 -7.43 -67.25 101.86
C SER A 114 -7.01 -67.84 100.50
N GLU A 115 -7.25 -67.11 99.40
CA GLU A 115 -6.94 -67.54 98.03
C GLU A 115 -5.94 -66.57 97.38
N ILE A 116 -4.66 -66.67 97.77
CA ILE A 116 -3.60 -65.77 97.32
C ILE A 116 -3.41 -65.78 95.79
N ASP A 117 -3.45 -66.96 95.14
CA ASP A 117 -3.23 -67.04 93.69
C ASP A 117 -4.32 -66.31 92.89
N ALA A 118 -5.59 -66.53 93.26
CA ALA A 118 -6.73 -65.85 92.64
C ALA A 118 -6.69 -64.33 92.91
N PHE A 119 -6.34 -63.93 94.14
CA PHE A 119 -6.15 -62.53 94.50
C PHE A 119 -5.10 -61.85 93.61
N VAL A 120 -3.91 -62.44 93.48
CA VAL A 120 -2.83 -61.90 92.66
C VAL A 120 -3.24 -61.76 91.20
N GLU A 121 -3.91 -62.77 90.66
CA GLU A 121 -4.40 -62.74 89.29
C GLU A 121 -5.35 -61.54 89.06
N VAL A 122 -6.32 -61.35 89.95
CA VAL A 122 -7.27 -60.23 89.85
C VAL A 122 -6.57 -58.88 89.95
N ILE A 123 -5.65 -58.71 90.91
CA ILE A 123 -4.90 -57.45 91.09
C ILE A 123 -4.02 -57.14 89.88
N CYS A 124 -3.27 -58.13 89.38
CA CYS A 124 -2.44 -57.97 88.18
C CYS A 124 -3.30 -57.61 86.96
N GLN A 125 -4.46 -58.24 86.79
CA GLN A 125 -5.38 -57.96 85.68
C GLN A 125 -5.91 -56.51 85.75
N LEU A 126 -6.27 -56.03 86.94
CA LEU A 126 -6.75 -54.66 87.16
C LEU A 126 -5.67 -53.63 86.86
N ALA A 127 -4.46 -53.81 87.38
CA ALA A 127 -3.33 -52.92 87.12
C ALA A 127 -2.94 -52.90 85.62
N ALA A 128 -2.88 -54.07 84.99
CA ALA A 128 -2.60 -54.17 83.55
C ALA A 128 -3.73 -53.58 82.68
N ALA A 129 -4.99 -53.61 83.14
CA ALA A 129 -6.10 -52.94 82.46
C ALA A 129 -5.95 -51.42 82.50
N LYS A 130 -5.59 -50.84 83.65
CA LYS A 130 -5.35 -49.39 83.78
C LYS A 130 -4.24 -48.92 82.85
N ARG A 131 -3.09 -49.60 82.87
CA ARG A 131 -1.93 -49.25 82.03
C ARG A 131 -2.23 -49.32 80.54
N ARG A 132 -2.98 -50.34 80.10
CA ARG A 132 -3.45 -50.45 78.71
C ARG A 132 -4.34 -49.27 78.32
N MET A 133 -5.22 -48.86 79.23
CA MET A 133 -6.12 -47.74 78.96
C MET A 133 -5.34 -46.43 78.79
N ASP A 134 -4.37 -46.15 79.65
CA ASP A 134 -3.55 -44.93 79.55
C ASP A 134 -2.71 -44.89 78.27
N PHE A 135 -2.14 -46.03 77.88
CA PHE A 135 -1.42 -46.14 76.61
C PHE A 135 -2.35 -45.91 75.39
N CYS A 136 -3.56 -46.46 75.42
CA CYS A 136 -4.55 -46.23 74.37
C CYS A 136 -4.93 -44.75 74.24
N VAL A 137 -5.12 -44.05 75.37
CA VAL A 137 -5.41 -42.61 75.39
C VAL A 137 -4.26 -41.82 74.78
N ALA A 138 -3.02 -42.05 75.22
CA ALA A 138 -1.85 -41.34 74.69
C ALA A 138 -1.59 -41.61 73.19
N LEU A 139 -1.80 -42.85 72.74
CA LEU A 139 -1.69 -43.21 71.33
C LEU A 139 -2.78 -42.53 70.50
N GLN A 140 -4.00 -42.44 71.04
CA GLN A 140 -5.12 -41.77 70.39
C GLN A 140 -4.83 -40.27 70.22
N GLU A 141 -4.32 -39.59 71.25
CA GLU A 141 -3.94 -38.17 71.17
C GLU A 141 -2.87 -37.90 70.09
N ASN A 142 -1.84 -38.74 70.01
CA ASN A 142 -0.78 -38.58 68.99
C ASN A 142 -1.32 -38.85 67.57
N LEU A 143 -2.17 -39.87 67.41
CA LEU A 143 -2.80 -40.16 66.13
C LEU A 143 -3.73 -39.03 65.68
N GLU A 144 -4.52 -38.47 66.62
CA GLU A 144 -5.37 -37.31 66.38
C GLU A 144 -4.56 -36.10 65.91
N ALA A 145 -3.43 -35.80 66.56
CA ALA A 145 -2.52 -34.72 66.15
C ALA A 145 -1.96 -34.93 64.72
N GLN A 146 -1.53 -36.15 64.39
CA GLN A 146 -1.05 -36.46 63.02
C GLN A 146 -2.14 -36.36 61.96
N VAL A 147 -3.36 -36.80 62.30
CA VAL A 147 -4.52 -36.67 61.43
C VAL A 147 -4.83 -35.19 61.21
N GLU A 148 -4.81 -34.36 62.25
CA GLU A 148 -5.04 -32.92 62.14
C GLU A 148 -4.01 -32.23 61.23
N GLU A 149 -2.71 -32.49 61.44
CA GLU A 149 -1.63 -31.93 60.61
C GLU A 149 -1.78 -32.32 59.13
N ARG A 150 -2.01 -33.61 58.84
CA ARG A 150 -2.21 -34.08 57.46
C ARG A 150 -3.47 -33.46 56.86
N THR A 151 -4.56 -33.39 57.61
CA THR A 151 -5.82 -32.81 57.14
C THR A 151 -5.63 -31.34 56.76
N ALA A 152 -4.91 -30.57 57.58
CA ALA A 152 -4.55 -29.18 57.27
C ALA A 152 -3.71 -29.07 55.98
N LEU A 153 -2.70 -29.93 55.79
CA LEU A 153 -1.88 -29.95 54.57
C LEU A 153 -2.71 -30.30 53.31
N TYR A 154 -3.59 -31.29 53.42
CA TYR A 154 -4.48 -31.68 52.32
C TYR A 154 -5.42 -30.53 51.94
N GLU A 155 -6.02 -29.85 52.93
CA GLU A 155 -6.92 -28.74 52.67
C GLU A 155 -6.19 -27.54 52.04
N HIS A 156 -4.97 -27.23 52.49
CA HIS A 156 -4.12 -26.21 51.87
C HIS A 156 -3.79 -26.55 50.40
N LYS A 157 -3.37 -27.79 50.10
CA LYS A 157 -3.08 -28.22 48.72
C LYS A 157 -4.32 -28.16 47.83
N LYS A 158 -5.47 -28.56 48.35
CA LYS A 158 -6.76 -28.48 47.66
C LYS A 158 -7.10 -27.03 47.33
N GLN A 159 -6.93 -26.10 48.27
CA GLN A 159 -7.15 -24.66 48.02
C GLN A 159 -6.20 -24.11 46.95
N CYS A 160 -4.90 -24.45 46.98
CA CYS A 160 -3.95 -24.04 45.94
C CYS A 160 -4.32 -24.59 44.55
N LEU A 161 -4.76 -25.85 44.46
CA LEU A 161 -5.19 -26.46 43.21
C LEU A 161 -6.42 -25.75 42.64
N VAL A 162 -7.43 -25.48 43.48
CA VAL A 162 -8.63 -24.73 43.06
C VAL A 162 -8.23 -23.35 42.54
N LYS A 163 -7.38 -22.62 43.27
CA LYS A 163 -6.90 -21.30 42.83
C LYS A 163 -6.17 -21.35 41.48
N THR A 164 -5.31 -22.34 41.28
CA THR A 164 -4.57 -22.51 40.02
C THR A 164 -5.52 -22.89 38.87
N GLN A 165 -6.52 -23.72 39.14
CA GLN A 165 -7.56 -24.09 38.17
C GLN A 165 -8.40 -22.87 37.77
N ASP A 166 -8.76 -22.00 38.73
CA ASP A 166 -9.50 -20.77 38.48
C ASP A 166 -8.67 -19.75 37.68
N GLU A 167 -7.37 -19.61 37.97
CA GLU A 167 -6.44 -18.77 37.22
C GLU A 167 -6.31 -19.24 35.77
N LEU A 168 -6.12 -20.55 35.55
CA LEU A 168 -6.04 -21.14 34.22
C LEU A 168 -7.35 -20.98 33.44
N ALA A 169 -8.51 -21.24 34.09
CA ALA A 169 -9.82 -21.02 33.48
C ALA A 169 -10.04 -19.56 33.10
N SER A 170 -9.54 -18.62 33.91
CA SER A 170 -9.60 -17.19 33.63
C SER A 170 -8.73 -16.80 32.43
N GLN A 171 -7.53 -17.37 32.30
CA GLN A 171 -6.65 -17.16 31.14
C GLN A 171 -7.24 -17.72 29.85
N VAL A 172 -7.78 -18.95 29.87
CA VAL A 172 -8.48 -19.56 28.73
C VAL A 172 -9.65 -18.68 28.29
N LYS A 173 -10.47 -18.23 29.24
CA LYS A 173 -11.61 -17.34 28.96
C LYS A 173 -11.19 -15.98 28.39
N LEU A 174 -10.03 -15.46 28.78
CA LEU A 174 -9.47 -14.24 28.19
C LEU A 174 -9.07 -14.46 26.72
N LEU A 175 -8.37 -15.57 26.42
CA LEU A 175 -7.99 -15.92 25.06
C LEU A 175 -9.21 -16.13 24.16
N GLU A 176 -10.24 -16.84 24.63
CA GLU A 176 -11.52 -16.98 23.94
C GLU A 176 -12.18 -15.63 23.63
N LYS A 177 -12.16 -14.69 24.60
CA LYS A 177 -12.68 -13.34 24.40
C LYS A 177 -11.87 -12.55 23.37
N ILE A 178 -10.54 -12.68 23.36
CA ILE A 178 -9.67 -12.04 22.37
C ILE A 178 -9.99 -12.59 20.97
N ILE A 179 -9.98 -13.91 20.81
CA ILE A 179 -10.28 -14.59 19.54
C ILE A 179 -11.68 -14.22 19.02
N ALA A 180 -12.67 -14.10 19.91
CA ALA A 180 -14.02 -13.69 19.56
C ALA A 180 -14.15 -12.21 19.13
N LYS A 181 -13.16 -11.36 19.44
CA LYS A 181 -13.11 -9.94 19.04
C LYS A 181 -12.33 -9.70 17.75
N ILE A 182 -11.60 -10.69 17.24
CA ILE A 182 -10.88 -10.57 15.97
C ILE A 182 -11.92 -10.45 14.84
N PRO A 183 -11.86 -9.40 13.99
CA PRO A 183 -12.85 -9.15 12.94
C PRO A 183 -12.62 -10.00 11.66
N TYR A 184 -11.79 -11.04 11.76
CA TYR A 184 -11.42 -11.94 10.66
C TYR A 184 -11.70 -13.40 11.06
N ALA A 185 -11.85 -14.28 10.07
CA ALA A 185 -12.05 -15.70 10.33
C ALA A 185 -10.73 -16.33 10.81
N VAL A 186 -10.71 -16.92 12.01
CA VAL A 186 -9.50 -17.51 12.60
C VAL A 186 -9.76 -18.98 12.91
N PHE A 187 -8.78 -19.84 12.63
CA PHE A 187 -8.81 -21.26 12.95
C PHE A 187 -7.43 -21.77 13.35
N TRP A 188 -7.39 -22.92 14.01
CA TRP A 188 -6.15 -23.64 14.30
C TRP A 188 -6.35 -25.15 14.17
N LYS A 189 -5.29 -25.83 13.73
CA LYS A 189 -5.29 -27.28 13.50
C LYS A 189 -4.18 -27.95 14.31
N ASP A 190 -4.36 -29.24 14.58
CA ASP A 190 -3.29 -30.10 15.13
C ASP A 190 -2.33 -30.61 14.05
N LYS A 191 -1.38 -31.45 14.45
CA LYS A 191 -0.35 -32.03 13.58
C LYS A 191 -0.95 -32.96 12.52
N GLU A 192 -2.11 -33.53 12.82
CA GLU A 192 -2.89 -34.41 11.95
C GLU A 192 -3.80 -33.63 10.98
N MET A 193 -3.69 -32.29 10.95
CA MET A 193 -4.48 -31.40 10.09
C MET A 193 -5.97 -31.36 10.39
N ASN A 194 -6.36 -31.75 11.61
CA ASN A 194 -7.72 -31.63 12.09
C ASN A 194 -7.89 -30.30 12.82
N PHE A 195 -9.05 -29.66 12.64
CA PHE A 195 -9.34 -28.41 13.35
C PHE A 195 -9.46 -28.66 14.85
N LYS A 196 -8.66 -27.96 15.64
CA LYS A 196 -8.77 -27.93 17.10
C LYS A 196 -9.73 -26.86 17.59
N GLY A 197 -9.99 -25.86 16.76
CA GLY A 197 -11.00 -24.85 17.01
C GLY A 197 -10.94 -23.71 16.00
N ALA A 198 -11.93 -22.83 16.12
CA ALA A 198 -12.09 -21.68 15.26
C ALA A 198 -12.90 -20.60 15.98
N ASN A 199 -12.94 -19.39 15.41
CA ASN A 199 -13.88 -18.37 15.86
C ASN A 199 -15.22 -18.48 15.13
N LYS A 200 -16.24 -17.77 15.64
CA LYS A 200 -17.61 -17.78 15.06
C LYS A 200 -17.65 -17.34 13.60
N ILE A 201 -16.74 -16.45 13.20
CA ILE A 201 -16.66 -15.93 11.82
C ILE A 201 -16.23 -17.06 10.88
N PHE A 202 -15.17 -17.80 11.23
CA PHE A 202 -14.73 -18.95 10.45
C PHE A 202 -15.79 -20.06 10.44
N ALA A 203 -16.41 -20.35 11.59
CA ALA A 203 -17.49 -21.35 11.69
C ALA A 203 -18.63 -21.07 10.72
N LYS A 204 -19.10 -19.82 10.73
CA LYS A 204 -20.19 -19.36 9.86
C LYS A 204 -19.80 -19.41 8.39
N LEU A 205 -18.57 -19.04 8.06
CA LEU A 205 -18.05 -19.05 6.70
C LEU A 205 -18.02 -20.47 6.12
N MET A 206 -17.53 -21.45 6.89
CA MET A 206 -17.30 -22.81 6.40
C MET A 206 -18.52 -23.74 6.55
N THR A 207 -19.38 -23.54 7.54
CA THR A 207 -20.47 -24.48 7.87
C THR A 207 -21.85 -23.85 7.88
N GLY A 208 -21.97 -22.53 7.72
CA GLY A 208 -23.23 -21.80 7.89
C GLY A 208 -23.70 -21.66 9.35
N SER A 209 -23.17 -22.47 10.26
CA SER A 209 -23.42 -22.37 11.70
C SER A 209 -22.44 -21.39 12.36
N SER A 210 -22.93 -20.56 13.26
CA SER A 210 -22.05 -19.72 14.11
C SER A 210 -21.48 -20.47 15.31
N ASP A 211 -21.68 -21.78 15.37
CA ASP A 211 -21.16 -22.69 16.39
C ASP A 211 -19.75 -23.20 16.02
N PRO A 212 -18.69 -22.76 16.72
CA PRO A 212 -17.32 -23.18 16.43
C PRO A 212 -17.06 -24.66 16.74
N ASP A 213 -17.80 -25.27 17.66
CA ASP A 213 -17.58 -26.65 18.07
C ASP A 213 -17.92 -27.65 16.96
N GLY A 214 -18.81 -27.26 16.04
CA GLY A 214 -19.17 -28.06 14.87
C GLY A 214 -18.04 -28.27 13.84
N ILE A 215 -16.89 -27.59 13.99
CA ILE A 215 -15.70 -27.77 13.15
C ILE A 215 -14.63 -28.62 13.84
N VAL A 216 -14.67 -28.75 15.16
CA VAL A 216 -13.61 -29.45 15.91
C VAL A 216 -13.54 -30.92 15.51
N GLY A 217 -12.32 -31.40 15.26
CA GLY A 217 -12.04 -32.78 14.84
C GLY A 217 -12.25 -33.08 13.36
N LYS A 218 -12.77 -32.12 12.57
CA LYS A 218 -12.89 -32.26 11.11
C LYS A 218 -11.58 -31.94 10.40
N SER A 219 -11.38 -32.51 9.23
CA SER A 219 -10.34 -32.12 8.28
C SER A 219 -10.87 -31.08 7.27
N VAL A 220 -9.99 -30.54 6.43
CA VAL A 220 -10.42 -29.64 5.33
C VAL A 220 -11.34 -30.33 4.31
N PHE A 221 -11.25 -31.66 4.19
CA PHE A 221 -12.07 -32.46 3.30
C PHE A 221 -13.51 -32.63 3.79
N ASP A 222 -13.74 -32.46 5.10
CA ASP A 222 -15.06 -32.61 5.73
C ASP A 222 -15.87 -31.30 5.70
N LEU A 223 -15.32 -30.23 5.11
CA LEU A 223 -15.95 -28.91 5.02
C LEU A 223 -16.75 -28.68 3.73
N GLY A 224 -16.94 -29.71 2.91
CA GLY A 224 -17.74 -29.61 1.68
C GLY A 224 -17.11 -28.76 0.57
N LEU A 225 -15.80 -28.49 0.66
CA LEU A 225 -15.06 -27.78 -0.38
C LEU A 225 -14.86 -28.66 -1.63
N PRO A 226 -14.73 -28.07 -2.83
CA PRO A 226 -14.36 -28.81 -4.03
C PRO A 226 -13.06 -29.60 -3.79
N PRO A 227 -12.95 -30.86 -4.29
CA PRO A 227 -11.79 -31.72 -4.02
C PRO A 227 -10.45 -31.08 -4.40
N GLN A 228 -10.42 -30.31 -5.50
CA GLN A 228 -9.22 -29.59 -5.95
C GLN A 228 -8.78 -28.52 -4.93
N THR A 229 -9.74 -27.75 -4.39
CA THR A 229 -9.50 -26.72 -3.37
C THR A 229 -9.06 -27.33 -2.05
N ALA A 230 -9.70 -28.43 -1.63
CA ALA A 230 -9.34 -29.14 -0.40
C ALA A 230 -7.92 -29.72 -0.48
N ASN A 231 -7.55 -30.33 -1.61
CA ASN A 231 -6.19 -30.83 -1.85
C ASN A 231 -5.16 -29.70 -1.80
N LEU A 232 -5.41 -28.58 -2.49
CA LEU A 232 -4.51 -27.42 -2.50
C LEU A 232 -4.27 -26.88 -1.08
N LEU A 233 -5.34 -26.73 -0.30
CA LEU A 233 -5.26 -26.28 1.09
C LEU A 233 -4.50 -27.27 1.98
N HIS A 234 -4.70 -28.57 1.78
CA HIS A 234 -4.03 -29.62 2.54
C HIS A 234 -2.53 -29.70 2.22
N GLU A 235 -2.15 -29.63 0.95
CA GLU A 235 -0.74 -29.58 0.52
C GLU A 235 -0.02 -28.35 1.09
N GLN A 236 -0.70 -27.19 1.09
CA GLN A 236 -0.19 -25.98 1.70
C GLN A 236 0.02 -26.16 3.21
N ASP A 237 -0.94 -26.75 3.92
CA ASP A 237 -0.84 -27.00 5.37
C ASP A 237 0.37 -27.89 5.70
N LEU A 238 0.57 -28.98 4.93
CA LEU A 238 1.73 -29.87 5.07
C LEU A 238 3.04 -29.13 4.82
N LYS A 239 3.09 -28.28 3.79
CA LYS A 239 4.28 -27.48 3.46
C LYS A 239 4.63 -26.49 4.56
N ILE A 240 3.66 -25.79 5.12
CA ILE A 240 3.88 -24.85 6.24
C ILE A 240 4.33 -25.61 7.48
N LEU A 241 3.69 -26.75 7.79
CA LEU A 241 4.08 -27.58 8.92
C LEU A 241 5.50 -28.14 8.75
N ALA A 242 5.97 -28.43 7.53
CA ALA A 242 7.32 -28.92 7.28
C ALA A 242 8.38 -27.81 7.27
N THR A 243 8.09 -26.66 6.64
CA THR A 243 9.07 -25.58 6.41
C THR A 243 9.09 -24.51 7.50
N GLY A 244 7.95 -24.27 8.17
CA GLY A 244 7.78 -23.19 9.14
C GLY A 244 7.61 -21.80 8.50
N VAL A 245 7.64 -21.71 7.16
CA VAL A 245 7.48 -20.45 6.44
C VAL A 245 5.99 -20.13 6.31
N PRO A 246 5.53 -18.93 6.72
CA PRO A 246 4.16 -18.50 6.50
C PRO A 246 3.82 -18.40 5.02
N GLU A 247 2.62 -18.84 4.64
CA GLU A 247 2.12 -18.67 3.27
C GLU A 247 0.75 -18.01 3.24
N THR A 248 0.53 -17.20 2.20
CA THR A 248 -0.73 -16.56 1.89
C THR A 248 -1.20 -17.01 0.52
N ILE A 249 -2.48 -17.39 0.42
CA ILE A 249 -3.10 -17.81 -0.83
C ILE A 249 -4.47 -17.16 -1.00
N GLU A 250 -4.78 -16.76 -2.23
CA GLU A 250 -6.11 -16.30 -2.62
C GLU A 250 -6.88 -17.45 -3.26
N ILE A 251 -8.06 -17.75 -2.75
CA ILE A 251 -8.87 -18.90 -3.17
C ILE A 251 -10.31 -18.48 -3.33
N LEU A 252 -10.91 -18.87 -4.46
CA LEU A 252 -12.35 -18.79 -4.67
C LEU A 252 -13.02 -19.98 -3.98
N VAL A 253 -13.93 -19.70 -3.05
CA VAL A 253 -14.75 -20.72 -2.39
C VAL A 253 -16.22 -20.41 -2.57
N THR A 254 -17.05 -21.44 -2.54
CA THR A 254 -18.49 -21.27 -2.44
C THR A 254 -18.88 -21.29 -0.98
N ASP A 255 -19.55 -20.24 -0.51
CA ASP A 255 -20.08 -20.20 0.85
C ASP A 255 -21.27 -21.16 1.02
N PHE A 256 -21.73 -21.34 2.26
CA PHE A 256 -22.88 -22.20 2.57
C PHE A 256 -24.21 -21.75 1.93
N GLN A 257 -24.29 -20.51 1.43
CA GLN A 257 -25.46 -19.97 0.73
C GLN A 257 -25.38 -20.17 -0.79
N GLY A 258 -24.28 -20.72 -1.30
CA GLY A 258 -24.04 -20.90 -2.72
C GLY A 258 -23.42 -19.69 -3.42
N ASN A 259 -22.99 -18.66 -2.68
CA ASN A 259 -22.32 -17.50 -3.25
C ASN A 259 -20.83 -17.77 -3.44
N GLU A 260 -20.25 -17.25 -4.52
CA GLU A 260 -18.81 -17.24 -4.72
C GLU A 260 -18.16 -16.14 -3.88
N VAL A 261 -17.21 -16.53 -3.03
CA VAL A 261 -16.48 -15.65 -2.12
C VAL A 261 -14.98 -15.83 -2.35
N MET A 262 -14.27 -14.74 -2.58
CA MET A 262 -12.81 -14.72 -2.66
C MET A 262 -12.23 -14.56 -1.26
N LEU A 263 -11.45 -15.54 -0.82
CA LEU A 263 -10.78 -15.55 0.47
C LEU A 263 -9.26 -15.43 0.30
N GLU A 264 -8.65 -14.55 1.08
CA GLU A 264 -7.21 -14.53 1.32
C GLU A 264 -6.95 -15.31 2.62
N SER A 265 -6.26 -16.45 2.53
CA SER A 265 -5.91 -17.29 3.67
C SER A 265 -4.42 -17.18 3.95
N THR A 266 -4.06 -16.67 5.13
CA THR A 266 -2.68 -16.63 5.63
C THR A 266 -2.52 -17.61 6.77
N LYS A 267 -1.52 -18.48 6.69
CA LYS A 267 -1.30 -19.56 7.67
C LYS A 267 0.13 -19.55 8.17
N SER A 268 0.32 -19.97 9.42
CA SER A 268 1.62 -20.03 10.10
C SER A 268 1.67 -21.21 11.05
N ARG A 269 2.88 -21.77 11.24
CA ARG A 269 3.11 -22.87 12.16
C ARG A 269 2.92 -22.42 13.61
N LEU A 270 2.27 -23.24 14.43
CA LEU A 270 2.24 -23.11 15.89
C LEU A 270 3.36 -23.97 16.49
N GLU A 271 4.13 -23.41 17.41
CA GLU A 271 5.26 -24.07 18.07
C GLU A 271 5.10 -24.02 19.59
N ASN A 272 5.52 -25.08 20.27
CA ASN A 272 5.58 -25.11 21.72
C ASN A 272 6.80 -24.36 22.26
N ASN A 273 6.93 -24.27 23.59
CA ASN A 273 8.06 -23.61 24.26
C ASN A 273 9.45 -24.23 23.94
N ARG A 274 9.50 -25.37 23.26
CA ARG A 274 10.72 -26.06 22.83
C ARG A 274 11.01 -25.88 21.33
N GLY A 275 10.16 -25.14 20.60
CA GLY A 275 10.27 -24.95 19.15
C GLY A 275 9.77 -26.14 18.34
N GLU A 276 9.08 -27.10 18.95
CA GLU A 276 8.49 -28.23 18.24
C GLU A 276 7.12 -27.79 17.69
N ALA A 277 6.85 -28.12 16.42
CA ALA A 277 5.56 -27.84 15.81
C ALA A 277 4.43 -28.55 16.57
N GLU A 278 3.41 -27.82 16.99
CA GLU A 278 2.16 -28.33 17.58
C GLU A 278 0.99 -28.35 16.60
N GLY A 279 1.10 -27.60 15.51
CA GLY A 279 0.07 -27.50 14.48
C GLY A 279 0.23 -26.23 13.66
N LEU A 280 -0.89 -25.64 13.26
CA LEU A 280 -0.90 -24.39 12.51
C LEU A 280 -2.07 -23.50 12.93
N VAL A 281 -1.89 -22.20 12.76
CA VAL A 281 -2.92 -21.17 12.89
C VAL A 281 -3.13 -20.50 11.54
N GLY A 282 -4.38 -20.22 11.21
CA GLY A 282 -4.73 -19.55 9.96
C GLY A 282 -5.76 -18.44 10.18
N VAL A 283 -5.62 -17.40 9.36
CA VAL A 283 -6.57 -16.31 9.25
C VAL A 283 -7.09 -16.26 7.82
N CYS A 284 -8.41 -16.21 7.64
CA CYS A 284 -9.06 -16.00 6.36
C CYS A 284 -9.76 -14.64 6.34
N ILE A 285 -9.54 -13.89 5.26
CA ILE A 285 -10.11 -12.58 5.03
C ILE A 285 -10.95 -12.65 3.76
N ASP A 286 -12.23 -12.24 3.85
CA ASP A 286 -13.05 -12.04 2.67
C ASP A 286 -12.57 -10.79 1.92
N ILE A 287 -11.96 -11.02 0.76
CA ILE A 287 -11.44 -10.00 -0.12
C ILE A 287 -12.34 -9.81 -1.35
N THR A 288 -13.56 -10.38 -1.37
CA THR A 288 -14.48 -10.30 -2.52
C THR A 288 -14.75 -8.86 -2.94
N LYS A 289 -15.09 -7.98 -1.98
CA LYS A 289 -15.29 -6.54 -2.27
C LYS A 289 -14.02 -5.87 -2.78
N ARG A 290 -12.86 -6.21 -2.20
CA ARG A 290 -11.56 -5.66 -2.59
C ARG A 290 -11.22 -6.08 -4.02
N LYS A 291 -11.38 -7.35 -4.35
CA LYS A 291 -11.16 -7.91 -5.69
C LYS A 291 -12.13 -7.34 -6.71
N LEU A 292 -13.39 -7.17 -6.36
CA LEU A 292 -14.37 -6.52 -7.24
C LEU A 292 -13.98 -5.05 -7.53
N VAL A 293 -13.52 -4.31 -6.51
CA VAL A 293 -13.01 -2.95 -6.69
C VAL A 293 -11.74 -2.93 -7.54
N GLU A 294 -10.80 -3.85 -7.30
CA GLU A 294 -9.56 -3.97 -8.07
C GLU A 294 -9.85 -4.29 -9.54
N MET A 295 -10.77 -5.24 -9.82
CA MET A 295 -11.25 -5.54 -11.17
C MET A 295 -11.93 -4.33 -11.80
N ASN A 296 -12.84 -3.65 -11.10
CA ASN A 296 -13.49 -2.43 -11.60
C ASN A 296 -12.49 -1.32 -11.89
N LEU A 297 -11.45 -1.16 -11.06
CA LEU A 297 -10.39 -0.18 -11.27
C LEU A 297 -9.53 -0.56 -12.47
N HIS A 298 -9.22 -1.84 -12.66
CA HIS A 298 -8.49 -2.33 -13.83
C HIS A 298 -9.31 -2.15 -15.12
N ASP A 299 -10.61 -2.47 -15.10
CA ASP A 299 -11.53 -2.24 -16.20
C ASP A 299 -11.69 -0.74 -16.47
N ARG A 300 -11.72 0.09 -15.43
CA ARG A 300 -11.75 1.56 -15.54
C ARG A 300 -10.44 2.09 -16.11
N GLU A 301 -9.29 1.57 -15.71
CA GLU A 301 -7.97 1.96 -16.20
C GLU A 301 -7.82 1.58 -17.67
N THR A 302 -8.17 0.35 -18.05
CA THR A 302 -8.16 -0.11 -19.44
C THR A 302 -9.17 0.69 -20.28
N PHE A 303 -10.37 0.96 -19.76
CA PHE A 303 -11.35 1.84 -20.38
C PHE A 303 -10.81 3.26 -20.56
N LEU A 304 -10.19 3.85 -19.53
CA LEU A 304 -9.61 5.19 -19.59
C LEU A 304 -8.41 5.23 -20.54
N ARG A 305 -7.60 4.19 -20.60
CA ARG A 305 -6.44 4.07 -21.51
C ARG A 305 -6.90 3.91 -22.96
N ASN A 306 -7.96 3.14 -23.19
CA ASN A 306 -8.62 3.03 -24.49
C ASN A 306 -9.29 4.36 -24.87
N GLN A 307 -9.97 5.03 -23.94
CA GLN A 307 -10.50 6.37 -24.16
C GLN A 307 -9.39 7.39 -24.39
N ASN A 308 -8.24 7.31 -23.73
CA ASN A 308 -7.13 8.24 -23.90
C ASN A 308 -6.45 8.01 -25.26
N THR A 309 -6.33 6.76 -25.70
CA THR A 309 -5.85 6.39 -27.03
C THR A 309 -6.83 6.85 -28.12
N GLN A 310 -8.14 6.67 -27.90
CA GLN A 310 -9.20 7.18 -28.77
C GLN A 310 -9.28 8.72 -28.75
N LEU A 311 -9.08 9.37 -27.61
CA LEU A 311 -9.06 10.83 -27.46
C LEU A 311 -7.83 11.43 -28.11
N LEU A 312 -6.66 10.79 -28.02
CA LEU A 312 -5.44 11.21 -28.73
C LEU A 312 -5.60 11.05 -30.25
N ALA A 313 -6.24 9.96 -30.71
CA ALA A 313 -6.64 9.81 -32.11
C ALA A 313 -7.66 10.90 -32.54
N THR A 314 -8.63 11.22 -31.68
CA THR A 314 -9.66 12.26 -31.91
C THR A 314 -9.10 13.70 -31.80
N LEU A 315 -8.04 13.93 -31.02
CA LEU A 315 -7.35 15.21 -30.92
C LEU A 315 -6.47 15.47 -32.13
N SER A 316 -5.82 14.42 -32.68
CA SER A 316 -5.15 14.49 -33.98
C SER A 316 -6.11 14.87 -35.10
N ASP A 317 -7.37 14.41 -35.04
CA ASP A 317 -8.41 14.77 -36.03
C ASP A 317 -9.05 16.13 -35.78
N ARG A 318 -9.10 16.63 -34.54
CA ARG A 318 -9.65 17.97 -34.22
C ARG A 318 -8.84 19.13 -34.78
N TYR A 319 -7.54 18.94 -34.98
CA TYR A 319 -6.64 19.97 -35.55
C TYR A 319 -6.37 19.75 -37.04
N LYS A 320 -7.18 18.90 -37.68
CA LYS A 320 -7.05 18.49 -39.07
C LYS A 320 -8.31 18.85 -39.84
N PHE A 321 -8.20 19.75 -40.80
CA PHE A 321 -9.27 20.10 -41.72
C PHE A 321 -8.92 19.56 -43.11
N GLY A 322 -9.34 18.33 -43.40
CA GLY A 322 -8.93 17.62 -44.61
C GLY A 322 -7.42 17.35 -44.63
N GLU A 323 -6.70 17.95 -45.59
CA GLU A 323 -5.23 17.89 -45.67
C GLU A 323 -4.54 19.02 -44.90
N ILE A 324 -5.30 19.97 -44.34
CA ILE A 324 -4.77 21.13 -43.61
C ILE A 324 -4.62 20.77 -42.14
N VAL A 325 -3.50 21.17 -41.53
CA VAL A 325 -3.18 20.88 -40.13
C VAL A 325 -2.87 22.20 -39.41
N GLY A 326 -3.48 22.39 -38.24
CA GLY A 326 -3.30 23.60 -37.44
C GLY A 326 -4.24 23.64 -36.24
N LYS A 327 -3.68 24.01 -35.08
CA LYS A 327 -4.37 24.19 -33.81
C LYS A 327 -4.45 25.67 -33.38
N SER A 328 -3.69 26.54 -34.03
CA SER A 328 -3.67 27.97 -33.74
C SER A 328 -5.04 28.62 -33.87
N GLN A 329 -5.29 29.66 -33.09
CA GLN A 329 -6.53 30.43 -33.16
C GLN A 329 -6.77 30.97 -34.58
N VAL A 330 -5.71 31.44 -35.24
CA VAL A 330 -5.75 31.92 -36.63
C VAL A 330 -6.20 30.82 -37.60
N MET A 331 -5.79 29.57 -37.38
CA MET A 331 -6.22 28.44 -38.19
C MET A 331 -7.66 28.03 -37.92
N GLN A 332 -8.13 28.06 -36.67
CA GLN A 332 -9.53 27.77 -36.33
C GLN A 332 -10.48 28.77 -37.01
N GLU A 333 -10.16 30.07 -36.94
CA GLU A 333 -10.90 31.12 -37.65
C GLU A 333 -10.89 30.91 -39.17
N MET A 334 -9.75 30.48 -39.73
CA MET A 334 -9.67 30.14 -41.15
C MET A 334 -10.53 28.93 -41.51
N TYR A 335 -10.64 27.91 -40.67
CA TYR A 335 -11.51 26.75 -40.91
C TYR A 335 -12.99 27.15 -40.98
N ASP A 336 -13.45 28.05 -40.11
CA ASP A 336 -14.81 28.58 -40.13
C ASP A 336 -15.08 29.39 -41.42
N LEU A 337 -14.10 30.18 -41.88
CA LEU A 337 -14.17 30.88 -43.16
C LEU A 337 -14.20 29.92 -44.34
N ILE A 338 -13.42 28.84 -44.32
CA ILE A 338 -13.43 27.79 -45.35
C ILE A 338 -14.80 27.13 -45.44
N LEU A 339 -15.41 26.77 -44.31
CA LEU A 339 -16.76 26.17 -44.28
C LEU A 339 -17.83 27.15 -44.80
N SER A 340 -17.76 28.41 -44.36
CA SER A 340 -18.67 29.46 -44.82
C SER A 340 -18.53 29.69 -46.34
N ALA A 341 -17.29 29.67 -46.85
CA ALA A 341 -17.03 29.75 -48.27
C ALA A 341 -17.55 28.51 -49.00
N ALA A 342 -17.30 27.30 -48.50
CA ALA A 342 -17.71 26.05 -49.13
C ALA A 342 -19.23 25.94 -49.32
N TYR A 343 -20.01 26.43 -48.34
CA TYR A 343 -21.48 26.46 -48.42
C TYR A 343 -22.02 27.48 -49.42
N SER A 344 -21.26 28.53 -49.71
CA SER A 344 -21.64 29.53 -50.72
C SER A 344 -21.29 29.08 -52.14
N HIS A 345 -22.05 29.55 -53.14
CA HIS A 345 -21.71 29.42 -54.57
C HIS A 345 -20.80 30.56 -55.08
N SER A 346 -20.48 31.53 -54.21
CA SER A 346 -19.66 32.69 -54.58
C SER A 346 -18.20 32.34 -54.88
N ASN A 347 -17.58 33.14 -55.74
CA ASN A 347 -16.15 33.10 -56.01
C ASN A 347 -15.35 33.40 -54.74
N VAL A 348 -14.21 32.73 -54.60
CA VAL A 348 -13.32 32.88 -53.45
C VAL A 348 -11.97 33.39 -53.91
N LEU A 349 -11.43 34.36 -53.19
CA LEU A 349 -10.07 34.85 -53.36
C LEU A 349 -9.21 34.46 -52.14
N LEU A 350 -8.16 33.69 -52.39
CA LEU A 350 -7.17 33.28 -51.40
C LEU A 350 -5.95 34.19 -51.49
N ARG A 351 -5.63 34.87 -50.39
CA ARG A 351 -4.45 35.73 -50.27
C ARG A 351 -3.45 35.11 -49.31
N GLY A 352 -2.19 35.08 -49.65
CA GLY A 352 -1.15 34.64 -48.72
C GLY A 352 0.19 34.53 -49.42
N GLU A 353 1.28 34.43 -48.68
CA GLU A 353 2.62 34.33 -49.27
C GLU A 353 2.81 33.04 -50.07
N GLN A 354 3.78 33.06 -50.99
CA GLN A 354 4.17 31.87 -51.74
C GLN A 354 4.51 30.72 -50.77
N GLY A 355 3.98 29.53 -51.06
CA GLY A 355 4.19 28.35 -50.22
C GLY A 355 3.40 28.33 -48.91
N SER A 356 2.51 29.29 -48.62
CA SER A 356 1.66 29.29 -47.40
C SER A 356 0.64 28.14 -47.33
N GLY A 357 0.32 27.53 -48.47
CA GLY A 357 -0.65 26.43 -48.59
C GLY A 357 -2.00 26.83 -49.18
N ARG A 358 -2.07 27.92 -49.95
CA ARG A 358 -3.31 28.38 -50.64
C ARG A 358 -3.99 27.27 -51.45
N GLN A 359 -3.23 26.40 -52.09
CA GLN A 359 -3.79 25.28 -52.86
C GLN A 359 -4.54 24.28 -51.95
N TYR A 360 -4.00 23.97 -50.77
CA TYR A 360 -4.67 23.09 -49.80
C TYR A 360 -5.96 23.71 -49.30
N VAL A 361 -5.96 25.04 -49.06
CA VAL A 361 -7.17 25.80 -48.69
C VAL A 361 -8.21 25.75 -49.81
N GLY A 362 -7.83 25.98 -51.07
CA GLY A 362 -8.74 25.90 -52.21
C GLY A 362 -9.35 24.51 -52.39
N LYS A 363 -8.53 23.46 -52.25
CA LYS A 363 -8.99 22.08 -52.29
C LYS A 363 -9.96 21.76 -51.14
N ALA A 364 -9.69 22.26 -49.94
CA ALA A 364 -10.55 22.06 -48.78
C ALA A 364 -11.93 22.73 -48.95
N ILE A 365 -11.97 23.94 -49.53
CA ILE A 365 -13.24 24.62 -49.87
C ILE A 365 -14.04 23.76 -50.86
N TRP A 366 -13.39 23.26 -51.92
CA TRP A 366 -14.06 22.41 -52.91
C TRP A 366 -14.57 21.10 -52.29
N GLN A 367 -13.76 20.40 -51.50
CA GLN A 367 -14.12 19.12 -50.86
C GLN A 367 -15.36 19.23 -49.96
N GLN A 368 -15.55 20.39 -49.32
CA GLN A 368 -16.68 20.65 -48.43
C GLN A 368 -17.87 21.32 -49.13
N SER A 369 -17.75 21.64 -50.42
CA SER A 369 -18.81 22.29 -51.19
C SER A 369 -19.79 21.28 -51.79
N GLN A 370 -20.95 21.78 -52.23
CA GLN A 370 -21.91 20.99 -53.00
C GLN A 370 -21.38 20.55 -54.39
N ARG A 371 -20.27 21.15 -54.85
CA ARG A 371 -19.66 20.91 -56.18
C ARG A 371 -18.53 19.87 -56.15
N LYS A 372 -18.36 19.17 -55.03
CA LYS A 372 -17.27 18.19 -54.83
C LYS A 372 -17.29 17.01 -55.82
N ASP A 373 -18.45 16.66 -56.37
CA ASP A 373 -18.60 15.46 -57.20
C ASP A 373 -18.25 15.69 -58.69
N VAL A 374 -18.14 16.95 -59.13
CA VAL A 374 -18.01 17.33 -60.55
C VAL A 374 -16.56 17.67 -60.95
N GLY A 375 -15.64 17.74 -59.99
CA GLY A 375 -14.21 17.88 -60.22
C GLY A 375 -13.63 19.25 -59.84
N PHE A 376 -12.33 19.24 -59.54
CA PHE A 376 -11.51 20.41 -59.17
C PHE A 376 -10.36 20.52 -60.15
N LEU A 377 -10.47 21.47 -61.07
CA LEU A 377 -9.42 21.71 -62.08
C LEU A 377 -8.47 22.79 -61.58
N TYR A 378 -7.18 22.54 -61.72
CA TYR A 378 -6.12 23.45 -61.33
C TYR A 378 -5.47 24.07 -62.57
N LEU A 379 -5.31 25.39 -62.58
CA LEU A 379 -4.62 26.12 -63.61
C LEU A 379 -3.68 27.15 -62.97
N ASP A 380 -2.40 27.08 -63.32
CA ASP A 380 -1.40 28.08 -62.97
C ASP A 380 -1.40 29.20 -64.02
N CYS A 381 -1.61 30.44 -63.60
CA CYS A 381 -1.64 31.58 -64.51
C CYS A 381 -0.25 32.14 -64.85
N GLU A 382 0.85 31.61 -64.29
CA GLU A 382 2.21 32.01 -64.68
C GLU A 382 2.62 31.54 -66.09
N MET A 383 1.85 30.64 -66.70
CA MET A 383 2.05 30.20 -68.08
C MET A 383 1.83 31.33 -69.10
N SER A 384 2.22 31.10 -70.36
CA SER A 384 1.95 32.08 -71.42
C SER A 384 0.44 32.29 -71.62
N ASP A 385 0.03 33.52 -71.98
CA ASP A 385 -1.37 33.86 -72.29
C ASP A 385 -2.00 32.88 -73.29
N PHE A 386 -1.22 32.40 -74.26
CA PHE A 386 -1.67 31.42 -75.24
C PHE A 386 -2.02 30.07 -74.60
N GLU A 387 -1.17 29.57 -73.70
CA GLU A 387 -1.40 28.31 -72.99
C GLU A 387 -2.54 28.43 -72.00
N VAL A 388 -2.62 29.51 -71.23
CA VAL A 388 -3.72 29.77 -70.30
C VAL A 388 -5.04 29.79 -71.06
N ARG A 389 -5.10 30.53 -72.16
CA ARG A 389 -6.29 30.58 -73.02
C ARG A 389 -6.66 29.21 -73.58
N ARG A 390 -5.67 28.44 -74.02
CA ARG A 390 -5.87 27.09 -74.56
C ARG A 390 -6.43 26.14 -73.50
N HIS A 391 -5.92 26.19 -72.27
CA HIS A 391 -6.46 25.37 -71.17
C HIS A 391 -7.88 25.79 -70.79
N LEU A 392 -8.17 27.09 -70.68
CA LEU A 392 -9.49 27.58 -70.32
C LEU A 392 -10.56 27.24 -71.35
N PHE A 393 -10.30 27.54 -72.63
CA PHE A 393 -11.31 27.52 -73.69
C PHE A 393 -11.20 26.33 -74.65
N GLY A 394 -10.08 25.61 -74.67
CA GLY A 394 -9.80 24.52 -75.62
C GLY A 394 -9.05 24.97 -76.88
N CYS A 395 -8.67 24.01 -77.73
CA CYS A 395 -7.89 24.23 -78.96
C CYS A 395 -8.65 23.75 -80.21
N CYS A 396 -8.47 24.39 -81.37
CA CYS A 396 -9.16 24.03 -82.62
C CYS A 396 -8.56 22.82 -83.37
N ASP A 397 -7.42 22.27 -82.95
CA ASP A 397 -6.62 21.34 -83.77
C ASP A 397 -6.91 19.87 -83.45
N SER A 398 -7.36 19.11 -84.45
CA SER A 398 -7.67 17.67 -84.34
C SER A 398 -6.51 16.81 -83.85
N LEU A 399 -5.26 17.18 -84.19
CA LEU A 399 -4.04 16.52 -83.70
C LEU A 399 -3.91 16.53 -82.16
N SER A 400 -4.41 17.59 -81.51
CA SER A 400 -4.31 17.75 -80.05
C SER A 400 -5.37 16.95 -79.29
N ALA A 401 -6.49 16.63 -79.94
CA ALA A 401 -7.57 15.84 -79.38
C ALA A 401 -7.18 14.37 -79.13
N GLU A 402 -6.23 13.85 -79.91
CA GLU A 402 -5.72 12.47 -79.77
C GLU A 402 -4.63 12.36 -78.69
N THR A 403 -3.86 13.43 -78.44
CA THR A 403 -2.72 13.41 -77.48
C THR A 403 -3.11 13.86 -76.08
N ASN A 404 -4.05 14.81 -75.94
CA ASN A 404 -4.53 15.26 -74.64
C ASN A 404 -6.01 15.73 -74.73
N PRO A 405 -6.98 14.81 -74.57
CA PRO A 405 -8.40 15.06 -74.82
C PRO A 405 -8.98 16.17 -73.93
N ASP A 406 -8.46 16.33 -72.70
CA ASP A 406 -8.93 17.33 -71.74
C ASP A 406 -8.60 18.76 -72.19
N ILE A 407 -7.36 18.98 -72.67
CA ILE A 407 -6.94 20.28 -73.23
C ILE A 407 -7.71 20.60 -74.51
N SER A 408 -8.09 19.57 -75.28
CA SER A 408 -8.89 19.78 -76.48
C SER A 408 -10.32 20.24 -76.16
N ALA A 409 -10.90 19.79 -75.05
CA ALA A 409 -12.26 20.18 -74.63
C ALA A 409 -12.30 21.59 -74.00
N GLY A 410 -11.31 21.90 -73.15
CA GLY A 410 -11.22 23.16 -72.38
C GLY A 410 -11.77 23.03 -70.96
N PHE A 411 -11.05 23.60 -69.98
CA PHE A 411 -11.34 23.48 -68.56
C PHE A 411 -12.68 24.07 -68.16
N LEU A 412 -13.17 25.12 -68.84
CA LEU A 412 -14.49 25.69 -68.55
C LEU A 412 -15.63 24.70 -68.81
N ILE A 413 -15.48 23.79 -69.78
CA ILE A 413 -16.47 22.75 -70.09
C ILE A 413 -16.31 21.56 -69.16
N LEU A 414 -15.06 21.16 -68.91
CA LEU A 414 -14.76 20.05 -68.00
C LEU A 414 -15.16 20.37 -66.55
N ALA A 415 -15.10 21.64 -66.14
CA ALA A 415 -15.51 22.10 -64.83
C ALA A 415 -16.95 22.64 -64.79
N ASP A 416 -17.80 22.35 -65.79
CA ASP A 416 -19.21 22.75 -65.74
C ASP A 416 -19.90 22.13 -64.52
N HIS A 417 -20.59 22.94 -63.71
CA HIS A 417 -21.06 22.64 -62.36
C HIS A 417 -19.97 22.29 -61.31
N GLY A 418 -18.69 22.31 -61.68
CA GLY A 418 -17.52 22.07 -60.84
C GLY A 418 -16.85 23.35 -60.34
N THR A 419 -15.56 23.24 -59.99
CA THR A 419 -14.74 24.35 -59.49
C THR A 419 -13.42 24.44 -60.26
N LEU A 420 -13.07 25.67 -60.66
CA LEU A 420 -11.80 25.99 -61.30
C LEU A 420 -10.93 26.80 -60.34
N TYR A 421 -9.75 26.27 -60.04
CA TYR A 421 -8.73 26.93 -59.23
C TYR A 421 -7.73 27.64 -60.12
N LEU A 422 -7.58 28.95 -59.94
CA LEU A 422 -6.64 29.80 -60.66
C LEU A 422 -5.56 30.27 -59.69
N ASP A 423 -4.35 29.75 -59.82
CA ASP A 423 -3.19 30.19 -59.02
C ASP A 423 -2.47 31.35 -59.71
N ASN A 424 -1.79 32.18 -58.92
CA ASN A 424 -0.99 33.32 -59.40
C ASN A 424 -1.75 34.23 -60.37
N ILE A 425 -2.98 34.61 -60.01
CA ILE A 425 -3.87 35.42 -60.88
C ILE A 425 -3.29 36.79 -61.29
N GLU A 426 -2.27 37.27 -60.58
CA GLU A 426 -1.50 38.46 -60.92
C GLU A 426 -0.85 38.39 -62.31
N SER A 427 -0.57 37.18 -62.79
CA SER A 427 0.04 36.91 -64.11
C SER A 427 -0.98 36.91 -65.26
N LEU A 428 -2.29 36.90 -64.97
CA LEU A 428 -3.33 36.85 -66.00
C LEU A 428 -3.48 38.20 -66.70
N SER A 429 -3.35 38.26 -68.03
CA SER A 429 -3.50 39.52 -68.76
C SER A 429 -4.92 40.10 -68.71
N LEU A 430 -5.04 41.43 -68.84
CA LEU A 430 -6.33 42.14 -68.84
C LEU A 430 -7.31 41.59 -69.91
N LYS A 431 -6.78 41.15 -71.05
CA LYS A 431 -7.59 40.56 -72.12
C LYS A 431 -8.23 39.25 -71.67
N LEU A 432 -7.45 38.35 -71.07
CA LEU A 432 -7.96 37.07 -70.56
C LEU A 432 -8.89 37.24 -69.37
N GLN A 433 -8.64 38.24 -68.51
CA GLN A 433 -9.56 38.63 -67.44
C GLN A 433 -10.95 38.95 -68.00
N SER A 434 -11.03 39.82 -69.02
CA SER A 434 -12.30 40.17 -69.68
C SER A 434 -12.94 38.98 -70.40
N GLU A 435 -12.16 38.17 -71.13
CA GLU A 435 -12.67 36.96 -71.80
C GLU A 435 -13.25 35.95 -70.80
N LEU A 436 -12.61 35.76 -69.64
CA LEU A 436 -13.08 34.86 -68.59
C LEU A 436 -14.39 35.35 -67.95
N ILE A 437 -14.50 36.64 -67.64
CA ILE A 437 -15.73 37.23 -67.10
C ILE A 437 -16.90 37.02 -68.07
N ASP A 438 -16.68 37.35 -69.36
CA ASP A 438 -17.72 37.23 -70.38
C ASP A 438 -18.17 35.78 -70.55
N ALA A 439 -17.22 34.85 -70.61
CA ALA A 439 -17.49 33.42 -70.72
C ALA A 439 -18.31 32.86 -69.57
N LEU A 440 -18.05 33.31 -68.33
CA LEU A 440 -18.79 32.85 -67.14
C LEU A 440 -20.14 33.54 -66.97
N LYS A 441 -20.29 34.81 -67.34
CA LYS A 441 -21.56 35.55 -67.25
C LYS A 441 -22.53 35.19 -68.38
N ASN A 442 -22.02 35.22 -69.61
CA ASN A 442 -22.84 35.16 -70.81
C ASN A 442 -22.74 33.80 -71.51
N GLY A 443 -21.66 33.04 -71.31
CA GLY A 443 -21.33 31.85 -72.10
C GLY A 443 -20.32 32.18 -73.19
N PHE A 444 -19.72 31.16 -73.81
CA PHE A 444 -18.69 31.33 -74.82
C PHE A 444 -18.88 30.40 -76.01
N VAL A 445 -18.25 30.73 -77.13
CA VAL A 445 -18.22 29.85 -78.31
C VAL A 445 -17.04 28.90 -78.19
N GLN A 446 -17.32 27.59 -78.10
CA GLN A 446 -16.27 26.60 -77.99
C GLN A 446 -15.43 26.54 -79.28
N PRO A 447 -14.09 26.63 -79.22
CA PRO A 447 -13.21 26.67 -80.40
C PRO A 447 -13.35 25.45 -81.32
N VAL A 448 -13.56 24.26 -80.76
CA VAL A 448 -13.67 22.99 -81.51
C VAL A 448 -15.01 22.88 -82.24
N THR A 449 -16.12 22.93 -81.49
CA THR A 449 -17.46 22.67 -82.03
C THR A 449 -18.09 23.89 -82.68
N LYS A 450 -17.52 25.09 -82.44
CA LYS A 450 -18.08 26.41 -82.80
C LYS A 450 -19.50 26.63 -82.29
N LYS A 451 -19.93 25.87 -81.28
CA LYS A 451 -21.23 26.04 -80.63
C LYS A 451 -21.10 26.98 -79.44
N PHE A 452 -22.16 27.74 -79.20
CA PHE A 452 -22.30 28.53 -77.98
C PHE A 452 -22.64 27.61 -76.81
N ILE A 453 -21.86 27.71 -75.73
CA ILE A 453 -22.00 26.89 -74.53
C ILE A 453 -22.06 27.83 -73.33
N LYS A 454 -23.07 27.63 -72.48
CA LYS A 454 -23.16 28.27 -71.16
C LYS A 454 -22.68 27.27 -70.12
N VAL A 455 -21.79 27.71 -69.25
CA VAL A 455 -21.21 26.89 -68.18
C VAL A 455 -21.45 27.55 -66.83
N ASP A 456 -21.57 26.74 -65.78
CA ASP A 456 -21.68 27.18 -64.39
C ASP A 456 -20.44 26.73 -63.63
N VAL A 457 -19.38 27.52 -63.66
CA VAL A 457 -18.11 27.22 -63.00
C VAL A 457 -17.90 28.16 -61.82
N ARG A 458 -17.58 27.60 -60.66
CA ARG A 458 -17.15 28.39 -59.50
C ARG A 458 -15.65 28.67 -59.58
N LEU A 459 -15.24 29.92 -59.35
CA LEU A 459 -13.82 30.26 -59.28
C LEU A 459 -13.29 30.26 -57.83
N ILE A 460 -12.11 29.66 -57.65
CA ILE A 460 -11.25 29.88 -56.49
C ILE A 460 -9.94 30.45 -57.02
N CYS A 461 -9.70 31.73 -56.78
CA CYS A 461 -8.52 32.44 -57.24
C CYS A 461 -7.50 32.57 -56.12
N ALA A 462 -6.21 32.49 -56.42
CA ALA A 462 -5.15 32.69 -55.44
C ALA A 462 -4.11 33.69 -55.93
N THR A 463 -3.63 34.53 -55.02
CA THR A 463 -2.60 35.53 -55.29
C THR A 463 -1.62 35.64 -54.14
N SER A 464 -0.35 35.90 -54.48
CA SER A 464 0.69 36.24 -53.50
C SER A 464 0.81 37.74 -53.24
N GLU A 465 0.26 38.55 -54.14
CA GLU A 465 0.39 40.00 -54.14
C GLU A 465 -0.75 40.71 -53.41
N THR A 466 -0.52 41.99 -53.10
CA THR A 466 -1.57 42.82 -52.51
C THR A 466 -2.49 43.37 -53.61
N LEU A 467 -3.80 43.16 -53.48
CA LEU A 467 -4.82 43.63 -54.43
C LEU A 467 -4.69 45.10 -54.84
N ARG A 468 -4.35 45.96 -53.87
CA ARG A 468 -4.13 47.39 -54.10
C ARG A 468 -2.96 47.64 -55.08
N ASN A 469 -1.88 46.86 -54.96
CA ASN A 469 -0.73 46.99 -55.85
C ASN A 469 -1.07 46.55 -57.27
N LEU A 470 -1.81 45.45 -57.42
CA LEU A 470 -2.22 44.91 -58.72
C LEU A 470 -3.07 45.90 -59.53
N VAL A 471 -3.96 46.64 -58.86
CA VAL A 471 -4.76 47.69 -59.52
C VAL A 471 -3.93 48.93 -59.85
N ILE A 472 -3.06 49.37 -58.94
CA ILE A 472 -2.18 50.54 -59.17
C ILE A 472 -1.21 50.30 -60.34
N GLN A 473 -0.68 49.08 -60.45
CA GLN A 473 0.23 48.68 -61.52
C GLN A 473 -0.48 48.40 -62.85
N GLY A 474 -1.82 48.44 -62.89
CA GLY A 474 -2.62 48.17 -64.09
C GLY A 474 -2.60 46.70 -64.52
N LEU A 475 -2.15 45.78 -63.66
CA LEU A 475 -2.13 44.35 -63.93
C LEU A 475 -3.51 43.71 -63.73
N MET A 476 -4.38 44.33 -62.91
CA MET A 476 -5.72 43.80 -62.62
C MET A 476 -6.82 44.83 -62.90
N GLY A 477 -7.78 44.45 -63.75
CA GLY A 477 -8.96 45.25 -64.04
C GLY A 477 -9.91 45.33 -62.85
N GLN A 478 -10.52 46.50 -62.62
CA GLN A 478 -11.47 46.70 -61.53
C GLN A 478 -12.66 45.74 -61.62
N GLU A 479 -13.19 45.51 -62.83
CA GLU A 479 -14.33 44.60 -63.01
C GLU A 479 -13.97 43.15 -62.61
N PHE A 480 -12.77 42.69 -62.99
CA PHE A 480 -12.29 41.35 -62.63
C PHE A 480 -12.09 41.22 -61.13
N LEU A 481 -11.50 42.24 -60.49
CA LEU A 481 -11.32 42.26 -59.05
C LEU A 481 -12.66 42.13 -58.31
N PHE A 482 -13.67 42.92 -58.68
CA PHE A 482 -14.99 42.83 -58.06
C PHE A 482 -15.68 41.48 -58.32
N PHE A 483 -15.40 40.85 -59.47
CA PHE A 483 -15.95 39.55 -59.82
C PHE A 483 -15.38 38.40 -58.97
N ILE A 484 -14.09 38.45 -58.62
CA ILE A 484 -13.42 37.39 -57.86
C ILE A 484 -13.42 37.64 -56.34
N GLN A 485 -13.45 38.91 -55.90
CA GLN A 485 -13.32 39.30 -54.50
C GLN A 485 -14.68 39.28 -53.76
N ILE A 486 -15.42 38.18 -53.84
CA ILE A 486 -16.69 38.04 -53.09
C ILE A 486 -16.42 37.55 -51.68
N ILE A 487 -15.67 36.45 -51.55
CA ILE A 487 -15.21 35.91 -50.26
C ILE A 487 -13.69 35.94 -50.25
N VAL A 488 -13.09 36.65 -49.29
CA VAL A 488 -11.62 36.77 -49.18
C VAL A 488 -11.14 35.99 -47.98
N ILE A 489 -10.21 35.06 -48.20
CA ILE A 489 -9.57 34.28 -47.14
C ILE A 489 -8.08 34.60 -47.15
N ASN A 490 -7.57 35.10 -46.03
CA ASN A 490 -6.14 35.31 -45.82
C ASN A 490 -5.54 34.02 -45.25
N VAL A 491 -4.66 33.38 -46.01
CA VAL A 491 -3.92 32.18 -45.62
C VAL A 491 -2.67 32.63 -44.85
N PRO A 492 -2.56 32.31 -43.56
CA PRO A 492 -1.48 32.82 -42.71
C PRO A 492 -0.12 32.23 -43.10
N SER A 493 0.91 33.06 -42.99
CA SER A 493 2.30 32.64 -43.16
C SER A 493 2.73 31.77 -41.98
N LEU A 494 3.74 30.91 -42.15
CA LEU A 494 4.11 29.96 -41.10
C LEU A 494 4.62 30.66 -39.82
N ARG A 495 5.30 31.81 -39.96
CA ARG A 495 5.71 32.68 -38.83
C ARG A 495 4.56 33.28 -38.03
N GLU A 496 3.37 33.37 -38.61
CA GLU A 496 2.17 33.88 -37.93
C GLU A 496 1.46 32.78 -37.12
N ARG A 497 1.84 31.52 -37.34
CA ARG A 497 1.30 30.33 -36.68
C ARG A 497 2.41 29.40 -36.15
N LYS A 498 3.41 29.98 -35.47
CA LYS A 498 4.56 29.22 -34.90
C LYS A 498 4.14 28.13 -33.92
N GLU A 499 2.97 28.24 -33.30
CA GLU A 499 2.41 27.21 -32.41
C GLU A 499 1.99 25.92 -33.14
N ASP A 500 1.75 25.99 -34.45
CA ASP A 500 1.39 24.85 -35.29
C ASP A 500 2.62 24.09 -35.80
N ILE A 501 3.80 24.69 -35.75
CA ILE A 501 5.04 24.09 -36.28
C ILE A 501 5.34 22.70 -35.69
N PRO A 502 5.25 22.45 -34.36
CA PRO A 502 5.46 21.12 -33.81
C PRO A 502 4.45 20.09 -34.34
N LEU A 503 3.19 20.50 -34.49
CA LEU A 503 2.11 19.65 -35.00
C LEU A 503 2.34 19.31 -36.49
N LEU A 504 2.77 20.30 -37.28
CA LEU A 504 3.13 20.12 -38.69
C LEU A 504 4.37 19.23 -38.85
N ALA A 505 5.37 19.38 -37.97
CA ALA A 505 6.58 18.55 -38.00
C ALA A 505 6.23 17.08 -37.78
N ASP A 506 5.44 16.78 -36.74
CA ASP A 506 4.94 15.43 -36.46
C ASP A 506 4.12 14.86 -37.64
N PHE A 507 3.22 15.67 -38.20
CA PHE A 507 2.41 15.28 -39.36
C PHE A 507 3.27 14.86 -40.57
N PHE A 508 4.27 15.68 -40.94
CA PHE A 508 5.11 15.38 -42.10
C PHE A 508 6.11 14.24 -41.81
N LEU A 509 6.63 14.11 -40.60
CA LEU A 509 7.51 12.99 -40.24
C LEU A 509 6.78 11.66 -40.33
N LYS A 510 5.57 11.57 -39.76
CA LYS A 510 4.72 10.38 -39.91
C LYS A 510 4.42 10.06 -41.37
N LYS A 511 4.24 11.10 -42.22
CA LYS A 511 3.99 10.93 -43.65
C LYS A 511 5.20 10.38 -44.42
N TYR A 512 6.42 10.82 -44.09
CA TYR A 512 7.62 10.41 -44.83
C TYR A 512 8.28 9.14 -44.27
N HIS A 513 8.18 8.90 -42.96
CA HIS A 513 8.84 7.77 -42.30
C HIS A 513 7.97 7.23 -41.15
N PRO A 514 6.98 6.35 -41.44
CA PRO A 514 6.02 5.85 -40.44
C PRO A 514 6.67 5.11 -39.27
N GLU A 515 7.80 4.44 -39.54
CA GLU A 515 8.57 3.67 -38.55
C GLU A 515 9.46 4.55 -37.65
N MET A 516 9.66 5.81 -38.02
CA MET A 516 10.52 6.77 -37.31
C MET A 516 9.71 7.74 -36.44
N ALA A 517 8.52 7.32 -36.00
CA ALA A 517 7.67 8.04 -35.05
C ALA A 517 8.30 8.05 -33.63
N GLN A 518 9.49 8.61 -33.52
CA GLN A 518 10.06 9.08 -32.26
C GLN A 518 9.74 10.57 -32.14
N ASP A 519 9.42 10.99 -30.92
CA ASP A 519 9.23 12.40 -30.60
C ASP A 519 10.47 13.19 -31.02
N LEU A 520 10.26 14.27 -31.78
CA LEU A 520 11.35 15.18 -32.14
C LEU A 520 12.05 15.65 -30.87
N ASP A 521 13.39 15.65 -30.89
CA ASP A 521 14.19 16.21 -29.81
C ASP A 521 13.68 17.63 -29.50
N PRO A 522 13.45 18.00 -28.22
CA PRO A 522 13.04 19.34 -27.84
C PRO A 522 13.92 20.46 -28.44
N ILE A 523 15.22 20.20 -28.65
CA ILE A 523 16.14 21.15 -29.27
C ILE A 523 15.79 21.38 -30.75
N VAL A 524 15.51 20.31 -31.49
CA VAL A 524 15.10 20.34 -32.90
C VAL A 524 13.76 21.05 -33.03
N THR A 525 12.81 20.74 -32.15
CA THR A 525 11.49 21.38 -32.13
C THR A 525 11.60 22.88 -31.91
N LYS A 526 12.43 23.32 -30.96
CA LYS A 526 12.65 24.74 -30.70
C LYS A 526 13.31 25.45 -31.89
N ALA A 527 14.31 24.84 -32.51
CA ALA A 527 14.97 25.40 -33.70
C ALA A 527 13.98 25.58 -34.87
N LEU A 528 13.07 24.63 -35.07
CA LEU A 528 12.01 24.75 -36.07
C LEU A 528 11.02 25.89 -35.78
N GLN A 529 10.70 26.14 -34.51
CA GLN A 529 9.80 27.22 -34.10
C GLN A 529 10.42 28.61 -34.19
N ASP A 530 11.72 28.73 -33.88
CA ASP A 530 12.41 30.02 -33.86
C ASP A 530 12.62 30.58 -35.28
N TYR A 531 12.77 29.71 -36.29
CA TYR A 531 12.93 30.10 -37.69
C TYR A 531 11.65 30.70 -38.31
N ASP A 532 11.80 31.69 -39.19
CA ASP A 532 10.68 32.47 -39.74
C ASP A 532 10.06 31.89 -41.02
N TRP A 533 10.69 30.88 -41.63
CA TRP A 533 10.15 30.16 -42.79
C TRP A 533 9.75 31.09 -43.96
N PRO A 534 10.70 31.80 -44.59
CA PRO A 534 10.41 32.67 -45.74
C PRO A 534 9.77 31.92 -46.93
N GLY A 535 10.09 30.64 -47.13
CA GLY A 535 9.42 29.78 -48.12
C GLY A 535 8.19 29.03 -47.57
N ASN A 536 7.70 29.42 -46.39
CA ASN A 536 6.51 28.92 -45.73
C ASN A 536 6.45 27.38 -45.66
N LEU A 537 5.28 26.78 -45.93
CA LEU A 537 5.04 25.34 -45.85
C LEU A 537 5.88 24.55 -46.85
N GLN A 538 6.23 25.16 -48.00
CA GLN A 538 7.05 24.50 -49.02
C GLN A 538 8.49 24.32 -48.55
N GLU A 539 9.11 25.36 -47.97
CA GLU A 539 10.43 25.26 -47.34
C GLU A 539 10.40 24.33 -46.14
N PHE A 540 9.35 24.42 -45.31
CA PHE A 540 9.14 23.56 -44.15
C PHE A 540 9.10 22.08 -44.54
N LYS A 541 8.25 21.74 -45.51
CA LYS A 541 8.09 20.39 -46.04
C LYS A 541 9.43 19.81 -46.52
N ASN A 542 10.18 20.58 -47.29
CA ASN A 542 11.48 20.18 -47.81
C ASN A 542 12.50 19.98 -46.68
N THR A 543 12.48 20.85 -45.66
CA THR A 543 13.38 20.77 -44.51
C THR A 543 13.10 19.53 -43.65
N ILE A 544 11.82 19.24 -43.36
CA ILE A 544 11.44 18.03 -42.61
C ILE A 544 11.75 16.77 -43.42
N GLN A 545 11.53 16.77 -44.73
CA GLN A 545 11.87 15.64 -45.59
C GLN A 545 13.39 15.37 -45.63
N ARG A 546 14.21 16.43 -45.71
CA ARG A 546 15.67 16.32 -45.59
C ARG A 546 16.08 15.79 -44.22
N TYR A 547 15.49 16.30 -43.15
CA TYR A 547 15.75 15.83 -41.79
C TYR A 547 15.43 14.34 -41.62
N ALA A 548 14.28 13.89 -42.12
CA ALA A 548 13.90 12.47 -42.10
C ALA A 548 14.89 11.57 -42.87
N SER A 549 15.50 12.09 -43.93
CA SER A 549 16.43 11.33 -44.79
C SER A 549 17.88 11.34 -44.28
N LEU A 550 18.34 12.46 -43.70
CA LEU A 550 19.74 12.71 -43.36
C LEU A 550 20.01 12.76 -41.85
N GLY A 551 18.97 12.81 -41.02
CA GLY A 551 19.07 12.96 -39.57
C GLY A 551 19.61 14.32 -39.11
N LYS A 552 19.71 15.31 -40.01
CA LYS A 552 20.25 16.66 -39.73
C LYS A 552 19.31 17.75 -40.21
N LEU A 553 19.13 18.78 -39.38
CA LEU A 553 18.39 19.99 -39.73
C LEU A 553 19.23 20.86 -40.67
N ASP A 554 18.64 21.28 -41.79
CA ASP A 554 19.27 22.13 -42.79
C ASP A 554 18.29 23.20 -43.30
N PHE A 555 18.51 24.44 -42.86
CA PHE A 555 17.71 25.61 -43.23
C PHE A 555 18.30 26.30 -44.46
N PHE A 556 17.55 26.35 -45.56
CA PHE A 556 18.06 26.77 -46.87
C PHE A 556 18.59 28.22 -46.86
N HIS A 557 17.94 29.13 -46.12
CA HIS A 557 18.42 30.52 -45.98
C HIS A 557 19.51 30.72 -44.92
N SER A 558 19.85 29.72 -44.10
CA SER A 558 21.05 29.82 -43.24
C SER A 558 22.34 29.74 -44.06
N SER A 559 22.30 29.11 -45.24
CA SER A 559 23.41 29.04 -46.20
C SER A 559 23.45 30.16 -47.23
N ILE A 560 22.33 30.88 -47.46
CA ILE A 560 22.32 32.12 -48.27
C ILE A 560 22.61 33.34 -47.38
N SER A 561 22.39 33.22 -46.07
CA SER A 561 23.00 34.08 -45.05
C SER A 561 24.40 33.57 -44.68
N GLY A 562 25.28 33.45 -45.68
CA GLY A 562 26.71 33.61 -45.40
C GLY A 562 26.86 34.96 -44.70
N GLY A 563 27.34 34.94 -43.45
CA GLY A 563 27.21 36.03 -42.50
C GLY A 563 27.52 37.42 -43.07
N GLN A 564 26.48 38.15 -43.46
CA GLN A 564 26.45 39.59 -43.32
C GLN A 564 25.99 39.86 -41.89
N LEU A 565 26.97 39.85 -40.98
CA LEU A 565 26.94 40.73 -39.83
C LEU A 565 26.49 42.10 -40.35
N ARG A 566 25.34 42.59 -39.87
CA ARG A 566 24.98 44.00 -39.98
C ARG A 566 26.10 44.82 -39.32
N THR A 567 27.07 45.22 -40.13
CA THR A 567 27.85 46.42 -39.88
C THR A 567 27.02 47.57 -40.43
N ASP A 568 26.30 48.27 -39.55
CA ASP A 568 25.93 49.67 -39.82
C ASP A 568 27.23 50.48 -39.79
N TYR A 569 27.99 50.38 -40.89
CA TYR A 569 29.16 51.19 -41.16
C TYR A 569 29.35 51.21 -42.68
N GLU A 570 28.81 52.23 -43.34
CA GLU A 570 29.26 52.55 -44.71
C GLU A 570 30.73 52.96 -44.62
N PRO A 571 31.65 52.32 -45.35
CA PRO A 571 33.03 52.76 -45.38
C PRO A 571 33.13 53.97 -46.32
N GLU A 572 33.38 55.16 -45.76
CA GLU A 572 34.15 56.15 -46.50
C GLU A 572 35.51 55.53 -46.82
N GLU A 573 35.97 55.72 -48.06
CA GLU A 573 37.17 55.14 -48.67
C GLU A 573 38.37 55.05 -47.69
N TRP A 574 38.64 53.84 -47.18
CA TRP A 574 39.87 53.61 -46.42
C TRP A 574 41.04 53.45 -47.39
N ALA A 575 41.86 54.50 -47.48
CA ALA A 575 43.03 54.58 -48.34
C ALA A 575 44.22 53.67 -47.94
N SER A 576 44.14 52.89 -46.84
CA SER A 576 45.21 51.98 -46.39
C SER A 576 44.75 51.04 -45.25
N LEU A 577 45.20 49.78 -45.27
CA LEU A 577 45.01 48.79 -44.19
C LEU A 577 45.50 49.30 -42.81
N SER A 578 46.53 50.15 -42.81
CA SER A 578 47.05 50.74 -41.56
C SER A 578 46.02 51.63 -40.87
N LEU A 579 45.24 52.40 -41.64
CA LEU A 579 44.22 53.32 -41.11
C LEU A 579 43.00 52.55 -40.58
N ALA A 580 42.60 51.48 -41.26
CA ALA A 580 41.49 50.64 -40.83
C ALA A 580 41.79 49.91 -39.51
N VAL A 581 43.02 49.43 -39.33
CA VAL A 581 43.46 48.81 -38.07
C VAL A 581 43.53 49.83 -36.94
N GLU A 582 44.00 51.05 -37.20
CA GLU A 582 44.04 52.12 -36.21
C GLU A 582 42.63 52.53 -35.74
N ASP A 583 41.67 52.62 -36.66
CA ASP A 583 40.30 53.02 -36.31
C ASP A 583 39.54 51.94 -35.53
N LEU A 584 39.74 50.66 -35.91
CA LEU A 584 39.24 49.52 -35.16
C LEU A 584 39.85 49.47 -33.75
N GLU A 585 41.16 49.69 -33.64
CA GLU A 585 41.86 49.69 -32.35
C GLU A 585 41.38 50.84 -31.45
N LYS A 586 41.21 52.05 -32.00
CA LYS A 586 40.65 53.20 -31.29
C LYS A 586 39.23 52.92 -30.79
N THR A 587 38.38 52.32 -31.62
CA THR A 587 36.99 51.99 -31.29
C THR A 587 36.90 50.95 -30.17
N LEU A 588 37.76 49.93 -30.21
CA LEU A 588 37.82 48.91 -29.14
C LEU A 588 38.30 49.50 -27.82
N ILE A 589 39.31 50.38 -27.85
CA ILE A 589 39.80 51.07 -26.66
C ILE A 589 38.69 51.96 -26.05
N LEU A 590 37.94 52.69 -26.88
CA LEU A 590 36.83 53.54 -26.42
C LEU A 590 35.72 52.74 -25.73
N LYS A 591 35.24 51.66 -26.36
CA LYS A 591 34.19 50.81 -25.77
C LYS A 591 34.64 50.18 -24.44
N ALA A 592 35.90 49.76 -24.35
CA ALA A 592 36.46 49.19 -23.13
C ALA A 592 36.70 50.25 -22.04
N LEU A 593 37.00 51.50 -22.41
CA LEU A 593 37.08 52.62 -21.47
C LEU A 593 35.69 52.95 -20.91
N GLU A 594 34.67 53.04 -21.75
CA GLU A 594 33.29 53.31 -21.33
C GLU A 594 32.74 52.22 -20.40
N LYS A 595 32.92 50.94 -20.78
CA LYS A 595 32.52 49.77 -19.98
C LYS A 595 33.07 49.80 -18.56
N HIS A 596 34.30 50.29 -18.38
CA HIS A 596 34.98 50.37 -17.09
C HIS A 596 34.99 51.78 -16.49
N ASN A 597 34.05 52.66 -16.87
CA ASN A 597 33.92 54.03 -16.35
C ASN A 597 35.25 54.82 -16.40
N TRP A 598 35.99 54.67 -17.49
CA TRP A 598 37.28 55.29 -17.77
C TRP A 598 38.40 54.95 -16.77
N HIS A 599 38.28 53.81 -16.06
CA HIS A 599 39.34 53.29 -15.19
C HIS A 599 40.42 52.55 -15.99
N GLN A 600 41.47 53.28 -16.38
CA GLN A 600 42.56 52.79 -17.24
C GLN A 600 43.22 51.48 -16.76
N SER A 601 43.37 51.24 -15.45
CA SER A 601 43.96 49.98 -14.96
C SER A 601 43.09 48.77 -15.27
N HIS A 602 41.76 48.88 -15.09
CA HIS A 602 40.82 47.80 -15.36
C HIS A 602 40.61 47.61 -16.86
N THR A 603 40.53 48.71 -17.60
CA THR A 603 40.46 48.67 -19.08
C THR A 603 41.69 48.02 -19.70
N ALA A 604 42.90 48.30 -19.19
CA ALA A 604 44.13 47.70 -19.69
C ALA A 604 44.15 46.17 -19.44
N SER A 605 43.69 45.75 -18.26
CA SER A 605 43.55 44.33 -17.93
C SER A 605 42.51 43.61 -18.80
N ASP A 606 41.36 44.23 -19.09
CA ASP A 606 40.29 43.64 -19.94
C ASP A 606 40.73 43.52 -21.40
N LEU A 607 41.54 44.47 -21.87
CA LEU A 607 42.14 44.46 -23.21
C LEU A 607 43.43 43.61 -23.31
N GLY A 608 43.90 43.04 -22.20
CA GLY A 608 45.11 42.21 -22.17
C GLY A 608 46.42 42.96 -22.45
N ILE A 609 46.47 44.28 -22.23
CA ILE A 609 47.66 45.12 -22.46
C ILE A 609 48.13 45.81 -21.18
N ASP A 610 49.42 46.19 -21.12
CA ASP A 610 49.95 46.95 -19.98
C ASP A 610 49.36 48.37 -19.91
N ARG A 611 49.16 48.88 -18.68
CA ARG A 611 48.59 50.22 -18.45
C ARG A 611 49.40 51.34 -19.12
N LYS A 612 50.73 51.24 -19.20
CA LYS A 612 51.55 52.24 -19.91
C LYS A 612 51.32 52.18 -21.42
N THR A 613 51.08 50.98 -21.98
CA THR A 613 50.77 50.78 -23.40
C THR A 613 49.40 51.36 -23.76
N LEU A 614 48.38 51.10 -22.92
CA LEU A 614 47.06 51.73 -23.06
C LEU A 614 47.17 53.26 -23.00
N GLY A 615 47.93 53.80 -22.03
CA GLY A 615 48.13 55.25 -21.90
C GLY A 615 48.83 55.89 -23.11
N LYS A 616 49.79 55.20 -23.74
CA LYS A 616 50.43 55.67 -25.00
C LYS A 616 49.46 55.65 -26.17
N LYS A 617 48.64 54.60 -26.31
CA LYS A 617 47.63 54.49 -27.38
C LYS A 617 46.51 55.51 -27.22
N MET A 618 46.04 55.76 -26.00
CA MET A 618 45.08 56.84 -25.72
C MET A 618 45.60 58.22 -26.14
N LYS A 619 46.88 58.52 -25.87
CA LYS A 619 47.52 59.76 -26.35
C LYS A 619 47.67 59.81 -27.86
N GLY A 620 48.04 58.69 -28.49
CA GLY A 620 48.18 58.60 -29.95
C GLY A 620 46.86 58.86 -30.71
N TYR A 621 45.73 58.49 -30.11
CA TYR A 621 44.39 58.69 -30.69
C TYR A 621 43.65 59.93 -30.16
N ASN A 622 44.32 60.83 -29.42
CA ASN A 622 43.74 62.01 -28.79
C ASN A 622 42.50 61.73 -27.91
N LEU A 623 42.52 60.65 -27.14
CA LEU A 623 41.44 60.31 -26.22
C LEU A 623 41.63 60.99 -24.85
N PRO A 624 40.59 61.62 -24.26
CA PRO A 624 40.72 62.40 -23.04
C PRO A 624 41.08 61.52 -21.84
N SER A 625 41.86 62.07 -20.91
CA SER A 625 42.11 61.40 -19.64
C SER A 625 40.99 61.76 -18.65
N LYS A 626 40.71 60.89 -17.68
CA LYS A 626 39.64 61.09 -16.66
C LYS A 626 39.75 62.42 -15.86
N ARG A 627 40.86 63.16 -15.98
CA ARG A 627 41.03 64.51 -15.41
C ARG A 627 40.43 65.64 -16.29
N GLU A 628 40.26 65.44 -17.59
CA GLU A 628 39.74 66.46 -18.53
C GLU A 628 38.22 66.39 -18.69
N ILE A 629 37.58 65.23 -18.48
CA ILE A 629 36.12 65.03 -18.64
C ILE A 629 35.30 65.75 -17.53
N LYS A 630 35.96 66.29 -16.49
CA LYS A 630 35.27 67.03 -15.41
C LYS A 630 34.98 68.50 -15.76
N ASP A 631 35.68 69.12 -16.72
CA ASP A 631 35.49 70.53 -17.05
C ASP A 631 34.40 70.78 -18.11
N ASP A 632 34.08 69.80 -18.97
CA ASP A 632 33.07 69.95 -20.03
C ASP A 632 31.61 69.72 -19.60
N ARG A 633 31.33 69.49 -18.32
CA ARG A 633 29.95 69.42 -17.79
C ARG A 633 29.49 70.68 -17.07
N CYS A 634 30.30 71.74 -17.09
CA CYS A 634 29.94 73.08 -16.63
C CYS A 634 30.25 74.12 -17.72
N ALA A 635 29.57 74.02 -18.87
CA ALA A 635 29.42 75.09 -19.85
C ALA A 635 28.00 75.05 -20.43
#